data_AF-A0A7M7RF69-F1
#
_entry.id   AF-A0A7M7RF69-F1
#
_cell.length_a   1.000
_cell.length_b   1.000
_cell.length_c   1.000
_cell.angle_alpha   90.00
_cell.angle_beta   90.00
_cell.angle_gamma   90.00
#
_symmetry.space_group_name_H-M   'P 1'
#
loop_
_entity.id
_entity.type
_entity.pdbx_description
1 polymer ?
#
loop_
_entity_poly.entity_id
_entity_poly.type
_entity_poly.pdbx_seq_one_letter_code
_entity_poly.pdbx_strand_id
1 'polypeptide(L)'
;MEIYVISAFLLSLFMCAIDALTVDFSNYKPKYTTHPLLYFNKRDIPDLIAKASTTHEHITKVIDEAVTILMGNPKRFLPPTDYAKFGGIWNEYYGNNLPPLALYTVLHPEDKKAKIFLLEYMDLMAGHPKWQVIAAATDEVPVAHSLTGFATAFDWIYNTLDSKRQKLYLQRIFNETKDFNRYIKIRSWGHFYLQNHVATNLLAFLHGALVVHAHLEEAKTWVETAVYKLEQNMKLFNHLIDGSSDEGVPYGSYTSRSMMQYIFLALRHFRIDHTKDIWVKEHYWFYYHTVKPQFQRTLSVADSNHNWFYGPESQAVFLDAYVMKNGWGNWLAREIRNARPDPLTDTEKLKSADSQRWCTIHTEYIWYDATIPAVPPPSSGKPTMHVFSDWGVVTYSSTDPRNPNDTFLSFKSGALMGAAMSDVVKRDMYKSWPMNGWNSFNPGHEHPDQNTFEFVPNGRLFVTDGLYSSKLSHYNNILSFAPSPTSHCQEPWEGQLGECAKWLDWKNPDLVEYRGDLISTATSNDFVFIAGEAAPAYNPSMKLESVYRSLTLLNPNLLLVFDHVEASESSPLTHLAAYFRNVQYSFELDKLSSLLQGASITMDGEKYSMYWISSDGRSTVAAVQEEKPSQYQARPTSFVNMTFKLSPRITRLAYILCGPSIKLKNLQFLESIEDGVTMFVGTSDEDYQVMVSTKHSDPVARLRYLKYPGHATVQRLSKPSEIVKFGVAQSFFTETPSQLDSSPVKWILFIAFILSALAFFWFGKKTRLRPRSRIHSIGIGLCFVWVIIWVSVINNCAIFGCDTDEELENSVRSSGHQAPLNTLNNKMLPSVVITSLPGSGAELISWLFHENPDFIYMVAPSIYARLPRGDGIEVNPITDACEWNDSESLHSVKLKQWVQDMRWSPELFVSSITDKNPQSDVHFTQEMIQAKKIGRRLLAVQEQPKIENKEFNDIIYKTFSPNSVRSHLEKYPNAQGVLFFKSGGWTLKLPWINSVLKNTLHAIHFVRDPRAFVANYLRKSEELYKAMDVKQSIKDLFDQSEKSCVDDNGQYAWEFEKLRAEYRANKNSALRLLASLWASHTGAILRKASDLPIGAFKLVKVEDLVMESEKTAEAIHRHIGIPLRPTTLQKLIQAAKSSVYKLPYELAYSERSIDLWRRELNTEQITEIEQICGPVMTQLGYVRETKSMPVNET
;
A
#
# COMPACT_ATOMS: atom_id res chain seq x y z
N MET A 1 26.95 -20.63 -45.51
CA MET A 1 27.32 -21.15 -44.17
C MET A 1 27.04 -20.10 -43.08
N GLU A 2 27.43 -18.84 -43.27
CA GLU A 2 27.13 -17.74 -42.34
C GLU A 2 25.63 -17.47 -42.10
N ILE A 3 24.78 -17.61 -43.13
CA ILE A 3 23.31 -17.46 -42.96
C ILE A 3 22.73 -18.58 -42.08
N TYR A 4 23.28 -19.79 -42.13
CA TYR A 4 22.86 -20.90 -41.26
C TYR A 4 23.35 -20.72 -39.83
N VAL A 5 24.55 -20.15 -39.63
CA VAL A 5 25.08 -19.85 -38.29
C VAL A 5 24.32 -18.70 -37.65
N ILE A 6 23.98 -17.64 -38.40
CA ILE A 6 23.15 -16.53 -37.89
C ILE A 6 21.71 -16.99 -37.63
N SER A 7 21.15 -17.84 -38.49
CA SER A 7 19.81 -18.41 -38.26
C SER A 7 19.78 -19.35 -37.07
N ALA A 8 20.81 -20.18 -36.87
CA ALA A 8 20.94 -21.07 -35.72
C ALA A 8 21.25 -20.31 -34.41
N PHE A 9 21.98 -19.20 -34.49
CA PHE A 9 22.27 -18.32 -33.36
C PHE A 9 21.07 -17.46 -32.97
N LEU A 10 20.25 -17.04 -33.95
CA LEU A 10 18.95 -16.41 -33.69
C LEU A 10 17.93 -17.43 -33.17
N LEU A 11 17.93 -18.67 -33.66
CA LEU A 11 17.11 -19.75 -33.10
C LEU A 11 17.55 -20.12 -31.68
N SER A 12 18.85 -20.12 -31.38
CA SER A 12 19.37 -20.38 -30.04
C SER A 12 19.15 -19.21 -29.09
N LEU A 13 19.16 -17.96 -29.57
CA LEU A 13 18.73 -16.79 -28.80
C LEU A 13 17.22 -16.80 -28.56
N PHE A 14 16.42 -17.29 -29.52
CA PHE A 14 14.97 -17.44 -29.36
C PHE A 14 14.61 -18.59 -28.41
N MET A 15 15.39 -19.68 -28.40
CA MET A 15 15.24 -20.79 -27.46
C MET A 15 15.79 -20.46 -26.05
N CYS A 16 16.95 -19.79 -25.92
CA CYS A 16 17.47 -19.30 -24.63
C CYS A 16 16.58 -18.21 -23.99
N ALA A 17 15.71 -17.55 -24.76
CA ALA A 17 14.72 -16.60 -24.24
C ALA A 17 13.46 -17.31 -23.69
N ILE A 18 13.24 -18.58 -24.05
CA ILE A 18 12.14 -19.41 -23.53
C ILE A 18 12.53 -20.03 -22.17
N ASP A 19 13.81 -20.29 -21.92
CA ASP A 19 14.27 -21.04 -20.74
C ASP A 19 14.15 -20.30 -19.40
N ALA A 20 14.06 -18.98 -19.38
CA ALA A 20 14.10 -18.19 -18.12
C ALA A 20 12.74 -17.98 -17.43
N LEU A 21 11.67 -18.63 -17.91
CA LEU A 21 10.32 -18.61 -17.34
C LEU A 21 9.68 -20.00 -17.31
N THR A 22 10.51 -21.05 -17.43
CA THR A 22 9.99 -22.41 -17.57
C THR A 22 9.37 -22.87 -16.26
N VAL A 23 8.04 -22.79 -16.19
CA VAL A 23 7.29 -23.96 -15.74
C VAL A 23 7.95 -25.15 -16.45
N ASP A 24 8.58 -26.05 -15.71
CA ASP A 24 9.32 -27.17 -16.29
C ASP A 24 8.37 -28.09 -17.06
N PHE A 25 8.16 -27.78 -18.34
CA PHE A 25 7.34 -28.54 -19.26
C PHE A 25 8.11 -29.70 -19.90
N SER A 26 9.41 -29.87 -19.59
CA SER A 26 10.26 -30.94 -20.15
C SER A 26 9.71 -32.33 -19.82
N ASN A 27 8.98 -32.45 -18.70
CA ASN A 27 8.29 -33.66 -18.26
C ASN A 27 6.75 -33.53 -18.25
N TYR A 28 6.18 -32.48 -18.85
CA TYR A 28 4.73 -32.30 -18.89
C TYR A 28 4.07 -33.37 -19.78
N LYS A 29 3.25 -34.19 -19.12
CA LYS A 29 2.24 -35.05 -19.76
C LYS A 29 0.86 -34.54 -19.36
N PRO A 30 -0.10 -34.45 -20.28
CA PRO A 30 -1.46 -34.04 -19.95
C PRO A 30 -2.03 -34.98 -18.88
N LYS A 31 -2.34 -34.42 -17.71
CA LYS A 31 -2.90 -35.17 -16.57
C LYS A 31 -4.28 -35.75 -16.89
N TYR A 32 -5.02 -35.08 -17.77
CA TYR A 32 -6.35 -35.46 -18.21
C TYR A 32 -6.40 -35.47 -19.75
N THR A 33 -6.68 -36.65 -20.32
CA THR A 33 -6.76 -36.86 -21.78
C THR A 33 -8.16 -37.27 -22.24
N THR A 34 -9.13 -37.31 -21.33
CA THR A 34 -10.51 -37.71 -21.61
C THR A 34 -11.48 -36.66 -21.11
N HIS A 35 -12.52 -36.37 -21.89
CA HIS A 35 -13.55 -35.40 -21.55
C HIS A 35 -14.56 -35.93 -20.51
N PRO A 36 -15.12 -35.07 -19.63
CA PRO A 36 -14.72 -33.67 -19.41
C PRO A 36 -13.34 -33.58 -18.75
N LEU A 37 -12.56 -32.54 -19.07
CA LEU A 37 -11.20 -32.35 -18.56
C LEU A 37 -10.95 -30.95 -17.97
N LEU A 38 -11.69 -29.92 -18.43
CA LEU A 38 -11.39 -28.53 -18.08
C LEU A 38 -11.57 -28.29 -16.58
N TYR A 39 -12.80 -28.47 -16.08
CA TYR A 39 -13.15 -28.11 -14.69
C TYR A 39 -13.27 -29.32 -13.76
N PHE A 40 -13.87 -30.39 -14.26
CA PHE A 40 -14.12 -31.63 -13.55
C PHE A 40 -13.95 -32.80 -14.52
N ASN A 41 -13.98 -34.03 -14.00
CA ASN A 41 -13.90 -35.25 -14.80
C ASN A 41 -15.24 -35.98 -14.81
N LYS A 42 -15.38 -36.97 -15.71
CA LYS A 42 -16.58 -37.81 -15.82
C LYS A 42 -17.03 -38.43 -14.48
N ARG A 43 -16.08 -38.77 -13.61
CA ARG A 43 -16.36 -39.38 -12.29
C ARG A 43 -17.00 -38.40 -11.29
N ASP A 44 -16.86 -37.10 -11.52
CA ASP A 44 -17.34 -36.05 -10.61
C ASP A 44 -18.82 -35.69 -10.91
N ILE A 45 -19.34 -36.06 -12.10
CA ILE A 45 -20.70 -35.74 -12.55
C ILE A 45 -21.81 -36.21 -11.57
N PRO A 46 -21.79 -37.45 -11.04
CA PRO A 46 -22.83 -37.88 -10.10
C PRO A 46 -22.89 -37.02 -8.83
N ASP A 47 -21.74 -36.54 -8.33
CA ASP A 47 -21.68 -35.63 -7.19
C ASP A 47 -22.22 -34.24 -7.55
N LEU A 48 -21.88 -33.72 -8.74
CA LEU A 48 -22.45 -32.46 -9.24
C LEU A 48 -23.99 -32.53 -9.33
N ILE A 49 -24.56 -33.63 -9.83
CA ILE A 49 -26.02 -33.82 -9.89
C ILE A 49 -26.62 -33.88 -8.48
N ALA A 50 -26.00 -34.62 -7.56
CA ALA A 50 -26.49 -34.75 -6.18
C ALA A 50 -26.49 -33.39 -5.44
N LYS A 51 -25.47 -32.56 -5.68
CA LYS A 51 -25.36 -31.20 -5.11
C LYS A 51 -26.46 -30.26 -5.59
N ALA A 52 -26.96 -30.44 -6.81
CA ALA A 52 -27.94 -29.55 -7.44
C ALA A 52 -29.26 -29.46 -6.65
N SER A 53 -29.69 -30.58 -6.06
CA SER A 53 -30.92 -30.67 -5.24
C SER A 53 -30.68 -30.54 -3.74
N THR A 54 -29.44 -30.26 -3.32
CA THR A 54 -29.05 -30.20 -1.91
C THR A 54 -28.28 -28.91 -1.62
N THR A 55 -26.96 -28.99 -1.54
CA THR A 55 -26.12 -27.90 -1.07
C THR A 55 -25.98 -26.73 -2.05
N HIS A 56 -26.23 -26.97 -3.33
CA HIS A 56 -26.11 -25.98 -4.41
C HIS A 56 -27.48 -25.56 -4.98
N GLU A 57 -28.59 -25.89 -4.31
CA GLU A 57 -29.95 -25.61 -4.78
C GLU A 57 -30.15 -24.14 -5.17
N HIS A 58 -29.64 -23.21 -4.35
CA HIS A 58 -29.78 -21.78 -4.58
C HIS A 58 -29.05 -21.27 -5.84
N ILE A 59 -27.97 -21.91 -6.27
CA ILE A 59 -27.26 -21.60 -7.53
C ILE A 59 -27.94 -22.32 -8.70
N THR A 60 -28.35 -23.58 -8.47
CA THR A 60 -29.09 -24.39 -9.45
C THR A 60 -30.35 -23.67 -9.92
N LYS A 61 -31.11 -23.08 -8.98
CA LYS A 61 -32.30 -22.28 -9.31
C LYS A 61 -32.00 -21.15 -10.30
N VAL A 62 -30.87 -20.46 -10.15
CA VAL A 62 -30.45 -19.40 -11.08
C VAL A 62 -30.12 -19.96 -12.46
N ILE A 63 -29.48 -21.13 -12.52
CA ILE A 63 -29.19 -21.84 -13.77
C ILE A 63 -30.50 -22.27 -14.45
N ASP A 64 -31.43 -22.84 -13.70
CA ASP A 64 -32.73 -23.30 -14.20
C ASP A 64 -33.58 -22.14 -14.74
N GLU A 65 -33.61 -21.01 -14.03
CA GLU A 65 -34.26 -19.78 -14.48
C GLU A 65 -33.61 -19.23 -15.76
N ALA A 66 -32.27 -19.22 -15.83
CA ALA A 66 -31.55 -18.79 -17.03
C ALA A 66 -31.91 -19.64 -18.24
N VAL A 67 -31.88 -20.96 -18.11
CA VAL A 67 -32.21 -21.89 -19.19
C VAL A 67 -33.68 -21.83 -19.58
N THR A 68 -34.57 -21.67 -18.62
CA THR A 68 -36.01 -21.45 -18.88
C THR A 68 -36.22 -20.20 -19.74
N ILE A 69 -35.55 -19.09 -19.43
CA ILE A 69 -35.65 -17.85 -20.21
C ILE A 69 -35.04 -18.00 -21.60
N LEU A 70 -33.87 -18.68 -21.72
CA LEU A 70 -33.22 -18.97 -23.00
C LEU A 70 -34.14 -19.78 -23.93
N MET A 71 -34.67 -20.90 -23.43
CA MET A 71 -35.54 -21.79 -24.19
C MET A 71 -36.91 -21.19 -24.47
N GLY A 72 -37.41 -20.32 -23.58
CA GLY A 72 -38.66 -19.59 -23.78
C GLY A 72 -38.57 -18.50 -24.86
N ASN A 73 -37.36 -18.04 -25.20
CA ASN A 73 -37.13 -16.93 -26.14
C ASN A 73 -36.09 -17.28 -27.23
N PRO A 74 -36.28 -18.35 -28.01
CA PRO A 74 -35.28 -18.85 -28.95
C PRO A 74 -34.90 -17.82 -30.02
N LYS A 75 -35.86 -17.01 -30.50
CA LYS A 75 -35.60 -15.95 -31.49
C LYS A 75 -34.62 -14.87 -31.01
N ARG A 76 -34.54 -14.66 -29.69
CA ARG A 76 -33.65 -13.67 -29.08
C ARG A 76 -32.28 -14.25 -28.77
N PHE A 77 -32.22 -15.51 -28.34
CA PHE A 77 -31.01 -16.09 -27.76
C PHE A 77 -30.27 -17.10 -28.63
N LEU A 78 -30.93 -17.75 -29.60
CA LEU A 78 -30.23 -18.59 -30.56
C LEU A 78 -29.39 -17.74 -31.53
N PRO A 79 -28.18 -18.19 -31.88
CA PRO A 79 -27.40 -17.55 -32.94
C PRO A 79 -28.21 -17.53 -34.26
N PRO A 80 -28.34 -16.37 -34.93
CA PRO A 80 -29.05 -16.32 -36.19
C PRO A 80 -28.28 -17.13 -37.24
N THR A 81 -28.97 -17.81 -38.17
CA THR A 81 -28.31 -18.54 -39.26
C THR A 81 -27.47 -17.64 -40.19
N ASP A 82 -27.87 -16.38 -40.32
CA ASP A 82 -27.19 -15.38 -41.13
C ASP A 82 -26.00 -14.75 -40.37
N TYR A 83 -24.80 -14.92 -40.92
CA TYR A 83 -23.58 -14.35 -40.35
C TYR A 83 -23.62 -12.81 -40.27
N ALA A 84 -24.27 -12.13 -41.20
CA ALA A 84 -24.37 -10.66 -41.16
C ALA A 84 -25.13 -10.19 -39.91
N LYS A 85 -26.11 -10.96 -39.44
CA LYS A 85 -26.83 -10.71 -38.18
C LYS A 85 -26.02 -11.14 -36.97
N PHE A 86 -25.34 -12.29 -37.05
CA PHE A 86 -24.50 -12.81 -35.98
C PHE A 86 -23.34 -11.85 -35.65
N GLY A 87 -22.61 -11.41 -36.67
CA GLY A 87 -21.46 -10.51 -36.54
C GLY A 87 -21.81 -9.02 -36.62
N GLY A 88 -23.08 -8.66 -36.87
CA GLY A 88 -23.54 -7.28 -36.96
C GLY A 88 -23.68 -6.56 -35.62
N ILE A 89 -23.56 -7.29 -34.51
CA ILE A 89 -23.67 -6.77 -33.13
C ILE A 89 -22.50 -7.27 -32.28
N TRP A 90 -22.23 -6.62 -31.14
CA TRP A 90 -21.33 -7.18 -30.13
C TRP A 90 -21.94 -8.49 -29.60
N ASN A 91 -21.32 -9.61 -29.93
CA ASN A 91 -21.97 -10.93 -29.92
C ASN A 91 -21.46 -11.87 -28.81
N GLU A 92 -20.82 -11.32 -27.77
CA GLU A 92 -20.27 -12.08 -26.63
C GLU A 92 -21.31 -12.97 -25.92
N TYR A 93 -22.58 -12.58 -25.97
CA TYR A 93 -23.65 -13.27 -25.27
C TYR A 93 -23.89 -14.69 -25.77
N TYR A 94 -23.57 -14.98 -27.04
CA TYR A 94 -23.69 -16.34 -27.57
C TYR A 94 -22.70 -17.30 -26.90
N GLY A 95 -21.47 -16.84 -26.69
CA GLY A 95 -20.46 -17.59 -25.95
C GLY A 95 -20.80 -17.69 -24.45
N ASN A 96 -21.25 -16.58 -23.85
CA ASN A 96 -21.49 -16.51 -22.41
C ASN A 96 -22.64 -17.40 -21.92
N ASN A 97 -23.66 -17.60 -22.76
CA ASN A 97 -24.83 -18.40 -22.39
C ASN A 97 -24.64 -19.91 -22.61
N LEU A 98 -23.57 -20.32 -23.32
CA LEU A 98 -23.31 -21.73 -23.61
C LEU A 98 -22.91 -22.56 -22.38
N PRO A 99 -21.92 -22.15 -21.56
CA PRO A 99 -21.56 -22.90 -20.36
C PRO A 99 -22.72 -23.14 -19.38
N PRO A 100 -23.53 -22.14 -18.97
CA PRO A 100 -24.64 -22.42 -18.06
C PRO A 100 -25.70 -23.35 -18.68
N LEU A 101 -25.98 -23.23 -19.98
CA LEU A 101 -26.87 -24.16 -20.69
C LEU A 101 -26.29 -25.58 -20.74
N ALA A 102 -24.99 -25.72 -20.99
CA ALA A 102 -24.32 -27.01 -20.97
C ALA A 102 -24.31 -27.62 -19.56
N LEU A 103 -24.04 -26.83 -18.52
CA LEU A 103 -24.10 -27.28 -17.12
C LEU A 103 -25.49 -27.80 -16.78
N TYR A 104 -26.54 -27.06 -17.15
CA TYR A 104 -27.93 -27.50 -16.95
C TYR A 104 -28.17 -28.89 -17.56
N THR A 105 -27.71 -29.15 -18.78
CA THR A 105 -27.88 -30.49 -19.41
C THR A 105 -27.06 -31.59 -18.74
N VAL A 106 -26.01 -31.25 -17.99
CA VAL A 106 -25.25 -32.19 -17.15
C VAL A 106 -25.99 -32.45 -15.83
N LEU A 107 -26.61 -31.42 -15.24
CA LEU A 107 -27.34 -31.52 -13.98
C LEU A 107 -28.71 -32.21 -14.16
N HIS A 108 -29.38 -31.98 -15.29
CA HIS A 108 -30.71 -32.50 -15.64
C HIS A 108 -30.67 -33.34 -16.92
N PRO A 109 -29.97 -34.51 -16.91
CA PRO A 109 -29.78 -35.33 -18.11
C PRO A 109 -31.08 -35.89 -18.71
N GLU A 110 -32.17 -35.90 -17.95
CA GLU A 110 -33.51 -36.30 -18.37
C GLU A 110 -34.22 -35.26 -19.26
N ASP A 111 -33.83 -33.98 -19.20
CA ASP A 111 -34.41 -32.92 -20.02
C ASP A 111 -33.86 -32.96 -21.45
N LYS A 112 -34.45 -33.84 -22.25
CA LYS A 112 -34.10 -33.99 -23.67
C LYS A 112 -34.35 -32.72 -24.49
N LYS A 113 -35.28 -31.85 -24.08
CA LYS A 113 -35.59 -30.62 -24.83
C LYS A 113 -34.47 -29.61 -24.69
N ALA A 114 -33.97 -29.41 -23.47
CA ALA A 114 -32.80 -28.56 -23.23
C ALA A 114 -31.56 -29.08 -23.97
N LYS A 115 -31.35 -30.40 -23.98
CA LYS A 115 -30.26 -31.01 -24.76
C LYS A 115 -30.38 -30.75 -26.27
N ILE A 116 -31.57 -30.89 -26.85
CA ILE A 116 -31.80 -30.58 -28.27
C ILE A 116 -31.51 -29.10 -28.55
N PHE A 117 -32.00 -28.20 -27.69
CA PHE A 117 -31.77 -26.77 -27.82
C PHE A 117 -30.27 -26.42 -27.76
N LEU A 118 -29.51 -27.03 -26.84
CA LEU A 118 -28.05 -26.89 -26.77
C LEU A 118 -27.35 -27.34 -28.07
N LEU A 119 -27.75 -28.49 -28.62
CA LEU A 119 -27.17 -28.99 -29.87
C LEU A 119 -27.48 -28.07 -31.06
N GLU A 120 -28.71 -27.55 -31.16
CA GLU A 120 -29.08 -26.55 -32.17
C GLU A 120 -28.24 -25.27 -32.02
N TYR A 121 -28.08 -24.79 -30.79
CA TYR A 121 -27.26 -23.63 -30.47
C TYR A 121 -25.82 -23.80 -30.96
N MET A 122 -25.19 -24.92 -30.60
CA MET A 122 -23.80 -25.22 -30.98
C MET A 122 -23.66 -25.50 -32.48
N ASP A 123 -24.63 -26.15 -33.12
CA ASP A 123 -24.64 -26.35 -34.57
C ASP A 123 -24.67 -25.01 -35.32
N LEU A 124 -25.48 -24.05 -34.88
CA LEU A 124 -25.54 -22.70 -35.45
C LEU A 124 -24.22 -21.94 -35.28
N MET A 125 -23.63 -21.96 -34.08
CA MET A 125 -22.33 -21.32 -33.84
C MET A 125 -21.22 -21.96 -34.67
N ALA A 126 -21.17 -23.29 -34.76
CA ALA A 126 -20.17 -24.01 -35.53
C ALA A 126 -20.32 -23.81 -37.04
N GLY A 127 -21.55 -23.55 -37.52
CA GLY A 127 -21.88 -23.32 -38.92
C GLY A 127 -21.46 -21.93 -39.45
N HIS A 128 -21.20 -20.97 -38.57
CA HIS A 128 -20.74 -19.65 -39.00
C HIS A 128 -19.30 -19.67 -39.54
N PRO A 129 -19.00 -18.86 -40.58
CA PRO A 129 -17.65 -18.80 -41.14
C PRO A 129 -16.62 -18.29 -40.13
N LYS A 130 -17.02 -17.36 -39.27
CA LYS A 130 -16.20 -16.70 -38.25
C LYS A 130 -17.04 -16.36 -37.03
N TRP A 131 -16.39 -16.04 -35.91
CA TRP A 131 -17.06 -15.52 -34.72
C TRP A 131 -16.85 -14.01 -34.51
N GLN A 132 -15.97 -13.38 -35.30
CA GLN A 132 -15.68 -11.95 -35.20
C GLN A 132 -16.93 -11.07 -35.42
N VAL A 133 -16.92 -9.93 -34.73
CA VAL A 133 -17.85 -8.83 -34.98
C VAL A 133 -17.36 -8.07 -36.22
N ILE A 134 -18.25 -7.83 -37.18
CA ILE A 134 -17.93 -7.26 -38.49
C ILE A 134 -17.34 -5.84 -38.35
N ALA A 135 -17.93 -5.02 -37.48
CA ALA A 135 -17.49 -3.64 -37.24
C ALA A 135 -16.18 -3.56 -36.42
N ALA A 136 -15.73 -4.66 -35.81
CA ALA A 136 -14.55 -4.72 -34.96
C ALA A 136 -13.67 -5.93 -35.34
N ALA A 137 -13.34 -6.07 -36.63
CA ALA A 137 -12.69 -7.25 -37.18
C ALA A 137 -11.28 -7.57 -36.62
N THR A 138 -10.66 -6.61 -35.94
CA THR A 138 -9.35 -6.76 -35.27
C THR A 138 -9.46 -6.84 -33.75
N ASP A 139 -10.67 -6.90 -33.21
CA ASP A 139 -10.93 -7.14 -31.80
C ASP A 139 -11.31 -8.61 -31.60
N GLU A 140 -10.46 -9.36 -30.92
CA GLU A 140 -10.66 -10.79 -30.69
C GLU A 140 -11.49 -11.10 -29.44
N VAL A 141 -11.89 -10.11 -28.62
CA VAL A 141 -12.70 -10.37 -27.41
C VAL A 141 -14.01 -11.10 -27.70
N PRO A 142 -14.81 -10.74 -28.72
CA PRO A 142 -16.05 -11.48 -29.01
C PRO A 142 -15.79 -12.94 -29.39
N VAL A 143 -14.66 -13.20 -30.03
CA VAL A 143 -14.23 -14.57 -30.40
C VAL A 143 -13.71 -15.31 -29.17
N ALA A 144 -13.00 -14.65 -28.27
CA ALA A 144 -12.54 -15.23 -27.01
C ALA A 144 -13.73 -15.70 -26.15
N HIS A 145 -14.79 -14.89 -26.09
CA HIS A 145 -16.06 -15.26 -25.46
C HIS A 145 -16.70 -16.49 -26.10
N SER A 146 -16.81 -16.48 -27.43
CA SER A 146 -17.35 -17.62 -28.18
C SER A 146 -16.52 -18.89 -28.00
N LEU A 147 -15.19 -18.79 -28.06
CA LEU A 147 -14.26 -19.92 -27.91
C LEU A 147 -14.28 -20.49 -26.50
N THR A 148 -14.23 -19.65 -25.47
CA THR A 148 -14.29 -20.09 -24.07
C THR A 148 -15.60 -20.83 -23.80
N GLY A 149 -16.73 -20.23 -24.20
CA GLY A 149 -18.05 -20.82 -24.01
C GLY A 149 -18.24 -22.13 -24.77
N PHE A 150 -17.86 -22.14 -26.05
CA PHE A 150 -18.03 -23.29 -26.93
C PHE A 150 -17.09 -24.45 -26.56
N ALA A 151 -15.83 -24.18 -26.22
CA ALA A 151 -14.89 -25.20 -25.76
C ALA A 151 -15.33 -25.82 -24.42
N THR A 152 -15.87 -25.02 -23.49
CA THR A 152 -16.41 -25.50 -22.22
C THR A 152 -17.65 -26.38 -22.42
N ALA A 153 -18.61 -25.93 -23.23
CA ALA A 153 -19.79 -26.72 -23.55
C ALA A 153 -19.41 -28.04 -24.26
N PHE A 154 -18.50 -27.99 -25.24
CA PHE A 154 -17.97 -29.16 -25.93
C PHE A 154 -17.33 -30.16 -24.97
N ASP A 155 -16.46 -29.70 -24.07
CA ASP A 155 -15.79 -30.53 -23.06
C ASP A 155 -16.79 -31.32 -22.21
N TRP A 156 -17.86 -30.67 -21.76
CA TRP A 156 -18.82 -31.28 -20.86
C TRP A 156 -19.73 -32.30 -21.54
N ILE A 157 -20.20 -31.99 -22.75
CA ILE A 157 -21.16 -32.84 -23.46
C ILE A 157 -20.50 -33.82 -24.44
N TYR A 158 -19.16 -33.78 -24.62
CA TYR A 158 -18.39 -34.54 -25.61
C TYR A 158 -18.83 -36.00 -25.77
N ASN A 159 -18.94 -36.71 -24.63
CA ASN A 159 -19.28 -38.13 -24.60
C ASN A 159 -20.72 -38.44 -25.03
N THR A 160 -21.56 -37.42 -25.17
CA THR A 160 -22.97 -37.52 -25.54
C THR A 160 -23.25 -37.09 -26.98
N LEU A 161 -22.22 -36.59 -27.68
CA LEU A 161 -22.28 -36.16 -29.06
C LEU A 161 -22.12 -37.34 -30.02
N ASP A 162 -22.75 -37.23 -31.19
CA ASP A 162 -22.44 -38.10 -32.33
C ASP A 162 -21.07 -37.76 -32.94
N SER A 163 -20.48 -38.71 -33.66
CA SER A 163 -19.13 -38.58 -34.22
C SER A 163 -19.00 -37.42 -35.22
N LYS A 164 -20.10 -37.06 -35.91
CA LYS A 164 -20.11 -35.93 -36.86
C LYS A 164 -19.99 -34.61 -36.10
N ARG A 165 -20.76 -34.41 -35.03
CA ARG A 165 -20.66 -33.22 -34.17
C ARG A 165 -19.34 -33.15 -33.42
N GLN A 166 -18.83 -34.27 -32.90
CA GLN A 166 -17.50 -34.30 -32.27
C GLN A 166 -16.43 -33.75 -33.21
N LYS A 167 -16.40 -34.22 -34.46
CA LYS A 167 -15.44 -33.77 -35.47
C LYS A 167 -15.66 -32.31 -35.86
N LEU A 168 -16.91 -31.90 -36.09
CA LEU A 168 -17.26 -30.52 -36.49
C LEU A 168 -16.86 -29.51 -35.42
N TYR A 169 -17.26 -29.77 -34.17
CA TYR A 169 -17.03 -28.86 -33.05
C TYR A 169 -15.54 -28.79 -32.70
N LEU A 170 -14.83 -29.93 -32.68
CA LEU A 170 -13.38 -29.96 -32.47
C LEU A 170 -12.64 -29.18 -33.57
N GLN A 171 -13.05 -29.33 -34.84
CA GLN A 171 -12.45 -28.57 -35.95
C GLN A 171 -12.68 -27.07 -35.79
N ARG A 172 -13.86 -26.64 -35.31
CA ARG A 172 -14.14 -25.23 -35.03
C ARG A 172 -13.23 -24.70 -33.93
N ILE A 173 -13.11 -25.41 -32.81
CA ILE A 173 -12.21 -25.05 -31.69
C ILE A 173 -10.76 -24.97 -32.19
N PHE A 174 -10.32 -25.96 -32.96
CA PHE A 174 -8.97 -25.99 -33.54
C PHE A 174 -8.67 -24.76 -34.40
N ASN A 175 -9.58 -24.40 -35.30
CA ASN A 175 -9.38 -23.27 -36.22
C ASN A 175 -9.22 -21.96 -35.46
N GLU A 176 -10.11 -21.68 -34.50
CA GLU A 176 -10.05 -20.46 -33.70
C GLU A 176 -8.81 -20.44 -32.80
N THR A 177 -8.48 -21.56 -32.15
CA THR A 177 -7.28 -21.67 -31.30
C THR A 177 -6.00 -21.45 -32.12
N LYS A 178 -5.94 -22.00 -33.34
CA LYS A 178 -4.82 -21.77 -34.27
C LYS A 178 -4.68 -20.30 -34.65
N ASP A 179 -5.80 -19.61 -34.86
CA ASP A 179 -5.80 -18.17 -35.13
C ASP A 179 -5.33 -17.37 -33.91
N PHE A 180 -5.72 -17.73 -32.68
CA PHE A 180 -5.18 -17.11 -31.45
C PHE A 180 -3.67 -17.30 -31.32
N ASN A 181 -3.13 -18.49 -31.63
CA ASN A 181 -1.68 -18.73 -31.66
C ASN A 181 -0.94 -17.86 -32.69
N ARG A 182 -1.62 -17.45 -33.77
CA ARG A 182 -1.08 -16.45 -34.71
C ARG A 182 -1.22 -15.04 -34.13
N TYR A 183 -2.40 -14.69 -33.63
CA TYR A 183 -2.75 -13.34 -33.18
C TYR A 183 -1.95 -12.87 -31.98
N ILE A 184 -1.62 -13.76 -31.05
CA ILE A 184 -0.76 -13.45 -29.90
C ILE A 184 0.61 -12.87 -30.30
N LYS A 185 1.07 -13.11 -31.53
CA LYS A 185 2.35 -12.60 -32.05
C LYS A 185 2.22 -11.22 -32.70
N ILE A 186 1.03 -10.84 -33.16
CA ILE A 186 0.82 -9.66 -34.02
C ILE A 186 -0.21 -8.66 -33.47
N ARG A 187 -0.97 -9.00 -32.44
CA ARG A 187 -1.98 -8.14 -31.81
C ARG A 187 -1.44 -7.50 -30.54
N SER A 188 -1.96 -6.31 -30.23
CA SER A 188 -1.58 -5.57 -29.03
C SER A 188 -1.77 -6.37 -27.74
N TRP A 189 -2.89 -7.11 -27.60
CA TRP A 189 -3.14 -7.92 -26.40
C TRP A 189 -2.13 -9.07 -26.19
N GLY A 190 -1.34 -9.45 -27.20
CA GLY A 190 -0.24 -10.42 -27.03
C GLY A 190 1.06 -9.80 -26.49
N HIS A 191 1.15 -8.47 -26.52
CA HIS A 191 2.31 -7.67 -26.10
C HIS A 191 2.00 -6.75 -24.92
N PHE A 192 0.72 -6.54 -24.61
CA PHE A 192 0.26 -5.82 -23.42
C PHE A 192 0.19 -6.75 -22.20
N TYR A 193 0.24 -6.15 -21.01
CA TYR A 193 0.03 -6.84 -19.74
C TYR A 193 -1.15 -6.25 -18.97
N LEU A 194 -1.73 -7.07 -18.08
CA LEU A 194 -2.78 -6.81 -17.08
C LEU A 194 -4.16 -6.37 -17.59
N GLN A 195 -4.25 -5.79 -18.78
CA GLN A 195 -5.49 -5.26 -19.34
C GLN A 195 -6.55 -6.35 -19.61
N ASN A 196 -7.83 -6.02 -19.48
CA ASN A 196 -8.93 -6.98 -19.57
C ASN A 196 -9.00 -7.81 -20.88
N HIS A 197 -8.60 -7.26 -22.05
CA HIS A 197 -8.54 -8.05 -23.30
C HIS A 197 -7.40 -9.08 -23.23
N VAL A 198 -6.27 -8.75 -22.60
CA VAL A 198 -5.14 -9.68 -22.40
C VAL A 198 -5.62 -10.91 -21.63
N ALA A 199 -6.19 -10.71 -20.45
CA ALA A 199 -6.67 -11.80 -19.61
C ALA A 199 -7.75 -12.65 -20.32
N THR A 200 -8.71 -11.99 -20.98
CA THR A 200 -9.82 -12.66 -21.68
C THR A 200 -9.34 -13.48 -22.88
N ASN A 201 -8.45 -12.93 -23.70
CA ASN A 201 -7.98 -13.60 -24.91
C ASN A 201 -7.01 -14.74 -24.59
N LEU A 202 -6.11 -14.54 -23.61
CA LEU A 202 -5.19 -15.59 -23.17
C LEU A 202 -5.93 -16.77 -22.53
N LEU A 203 -6.97 -16.51 -21.74
CA LEU A 203 -7.79 -17.58 -21.17
C LEU A 203 -8.51 -18.38 -22.26
N ALA A 204 -9.09 -17.71 -23.25
CA ALA A 204 -9.76 -18.39 -24.37
C ALA A 204 -8.78 -19.25 -25.18
N PHE A 205 -7.56 -18.72 -25.39
CA PHE A 205 -6.49 -19.46 -26.04
C PHE A 205 -6.12 -20.72 -25.25
N LEU A 206 -5.99 -20.62 -23.91
CA LEU A 206 -5.71 -21.76 -23.04
C LEU A 206 -6.83 -22.82 -23.08
N HIS A 207 -8.10 -22.40 -23.01
CA HIS A 207 -9.25 -23.32 -23.09
C HIS A 207 -9.24 -24.11 -24.39
N GLY A 208 -9.10 -23.41 -25.51
CA GLY A 208 -9.01 -24.03 -26.83
C GLY A 208 -7.80 -24.97 -26.94
N ALA A 209 -6.63 -24.53 -26.48
CA ALA A 209 -5.40 -25.32 -26.53
C ALA A 209 -5.48 -26.60 -25.69
N LEU A 210 -6.05 -26.54 -24.47
CA LEU A 210 -6.25 -27.73 -23.62
C LEU A 210 -7.19 -28.75 -24.28
N VAL A 211 -8.32 -28.29 -24.83
CA VAL A 211 -9.28 -29.16 -25.52
C VAL A 211 -8.66 -29.77 -26.77
N VAL A 212 -7.94 -29.00 -27.58
CA VAL A 212 -7.29 -29.51 -28.80
C VAL A 212 -6.16 -30.49 -28.44
N HIS A 213 -5.36 -30.19 -27.42
CA HIS A 213 -4.23 -31.03 -27.01
C HIS A 213 -4.65 -32.43 -26.57
N ALA A 214 -5.86 -32.58 -26.02
CA ALA A 214 -6.42 -33.90 -25.70
C ALA A 214 -6.63 -34.80 -26.93
N HIS A 215 -6.66 -34.23 -28.15
CA HIS A 215 -6.81 -34.97 -29.41
C HIS A 215 -5.60 -34.88 -30.34
N LEU A 216 -4.79 -33.83 -30.23
CA LEU A 216 -3.67 -33.51 -31.12
C LEU A 216 -2.44 -33.04 -30.31
N GLU A 217 -1.37 -33.83 -30.34
CA GLU A 217 -0.15 -33.54 -29.56
C GLU A 217 0.50 -32.21 -29.97
N GLU A 218 0.36 -31.79 -31.23
CA GLU A 218 0.93 -30.54 -31.76
C GLU A 218 0.45 -29.28 -31.01
N ALA A 219 -0.72 -29.34 -30.36
CA ALA A 219 -1.24 -28.24 -29.56
C ALA A 219 -0.56 -28.09 -28.20
N LYS A 220 0.36 -28.98 -27.81
CA LYS A 220 1.17 -28.83 -26.59
C LYS A 220 1.88 -27.47 -26.52
N THR A 221 2.51 -27.06 -27.63
CA THR A 221 3.20 -25.76 -27.73
C THR A 221 2.27 -24.56 -27.56
N TRP A 222 0.99 -24.70 -27.91
CA TRP A 222 -0.01 -23.66 -27.71
C TRP A 222 -0.39 -23.52 -26.24
N VAL A 223 -0.52 -24.64 -25.53
CA VAL A 223 -0.71 -24.66 -24.07
C VAL A 223 0.46 -23.98 -23.37
N GLU A 224 1.69 -24.35 -23.72
CA GLU A 224 2.91 -23.76 -23.14
C GLU A 224 2.96 -22.24 -23.37
N THR A 225 2.63 -21.80 -24.59
CA THR A 225 2.61 -20.36 -24.94
C THR A 225 1.55 -19.60 -24.13
N ALA A 226 0.33 -20.15 -24.02
CA ALA A 226 -0.74 -19.51 -23.27
C ALA A 226 -0.40 -19.42 -21.77
N VAL A 227 0.12 -20.51 -21.19
CA VAL A 227 0.54 -20.55 -19.78
C VAL A 227 1.67 -19.55 -19.53
N TYR A 228 2.70 -19.53 -20.38
CA TYR A 228 3.81 -18.58 -20.25
C TYR A 228 3.32 -17.13 -20.16
N LYS A 229 2.41 -16.73 -21.06
CA LYS A 229 1.87 -15.36 -21.09
C LYS A 229 0.99 -15.05 -19.88
N LEU A 230 0.21 -16.02 -19.40
CA LEU A 230 -0.60 -15.86 -18.19
C LEU A 230 0.28 -15.77 -16.93
N GLU A 231 1.37 -16.53 -16.86
CA GLU A 231 2.35 -16.44 -15.76
C GLU A 231 3.06 -15.09 -15.71
N GLN A 232 3.39 -14.51 -16.87
CA GLN A 232 3.91 -13.13 -16.91
C GLN A 232 2.94 -12.13 -16.27
N ASN A 233 1.64 -12.30 -16.53
CA ASN A 233 0.61 -11.47 -15.92
C ASN A 233 0.47 -11.74 -14.43
N MET A 234 0.48 -13.01 -13.97
CA MET A 234 0.47 -13.35 -12.54
C MET A 234 1.67 -12.76 -11.79
N LYS A 235 2.85 -12.75 -12.42
CA LYS A 235 4.05 -12.12 -11.84
C LYS A 235 3.89 -10.62 -11.68
N LEU A 236 3.29 -9.94 -12.67
CA LEU A 236 2.98 -8.52 -12.58
C LEU A 236 1.88 -8.24 -11.54
N PHE A 237 0.83 -9.08 -11.46
CA PHE A 237 -0.20 -8.99 -10.43
C PHE A 237 0.39 -9.06 -9.02
N ASN A 238 1.45 -9.84 -8.79
CA ASN A 238 2.11 -9.91 -7.48
C ASN A 238 2.80 -8.60 -7.03
N HIS A 239 2.91 -7.59 -7.90
CA HIS A 239 3.27 -6.25 -7.49
C HIS A 239 2.11 -5.44 -6.90
N LEU A 240 0.85 -5.78 -7.25
CA LEU A 240 -0.37 -5.12 -6.77
C LEU A 240 -0.78 -5.73 -5.43
N ILE A 241 -0.30 -5.12 -4.36
CA ILE A 241 -0.43 -5.67 -3.00
C ILE A 241 -1.76 -5.37 -2.30
N ASP A 242 -2.64 -4.57 -2.88
CA ASP A 242 -3.93 -4.21 -2.29
C ASP A 242 -5.11 -4.93 -2.99
N GLY A 243 -4.81 -5.88 -3.87
CA GLY A 243 -5.80 -6.69 -4.59
C GLY A 243 -6.64 -5.90 -5.60
N SER A 244 -6.31 -4.64 -5.85
CA SER A 244 -7.11 -3.75 -6.68
C SER A 244 -6.94 -4.01 -8.19
N SER A 245 -7.65 -3.24 -9.01
CA SER A 245 -7.50 -3.18 -10.47
C SER A 245 -7.65 -1.73 -10.90
N ASP A 246 -6.68 -1.26 -11.68
CA ASP A 246 -6.61 0.12 -12.18
C ASP A 246 -7.81 0.49 -13.07
N GLU A 247 -8.32 -0.46 -13.85
CA GLU A 247 -9.50 -0.28 -14.73
C GLU A 247 -10.84 -0.15 -13.96
N GLY A 248 -10.81 -0.13 -12.63
CA GLY A 248 -12.00 0.01 -11.79
C GLY A 248 -12.77 -1.29 -11.56
N VAL A 249 -13.84 -1.23 -10.76
CA VAL A 249 -14.54 -2.42 -10.26
C VAL A 249 -15.18 -3.26 -11.37
N PRO A 250 -15.87 -2.67 -12.38
CA PRO A 250 -16.48 -3.48 -13.44
C PRO A 250 -15.46 -4.17 -14.33
N TYR A 251 -14.44 -3.47 -14.83
CA TYR A 251 -13.38 -4.11 -15.62
C TYR A 251 -12.49 -5.02 -14.78
N GLY A 252 -12.26 -4.71 -13.51
CA GLY A 252 -11.62 -5.61 -12.55
C GLY A 252 -12.38 -6.93 -12.39
N SER A 253 -13.72 -6.90 -12.39
CA SER A 253 -14.55 -8.12 -12.42
C SER A 253 -14.40 -8.91 -13.73
N TYR A 254 -14.13 -8.23 -14.84
CA TYR A 254 -13.88 -8.83 -16.15
C TYR A 254 -12.50 -9.52 -16.19
N THR A 255 -11.45 -8.83 -15.74
CA THR A 255 -10.10 -9.38 -15.64
C THR A 255 -10.05 -10.57 -14.69
N SER A 256 -10.59 -10.42 -13.49
CA SER A 256 -10.61 -11.48 -12.47
C SER A 256 -11.47 -12.69 -12.87
N ARG A 257 -12.55 -12.52 -13.65
CA ARG A 257 -13.28 -13.66 -14.25
C ARG A 257 -12.31 -14.59 -14.98
N SER A 258 -11.40 -14.00 -15.75
CA SER A 258 -10.47 -14.76 -16.57
C SER A 258 -9.29 -15.28 -15.74
N MET A 259 -8.75 -14.46 -14.84
CA MET A 259 -7.60 -14.86 -14.01
C MET A 259 -7.96 -15.93 -12.97
N MET A 260 -9.15 -15.91 -12.36
CA MET A 260 -9.57 -16.97 -11.40
C MET A 260 -9.77 -18.32 -12.11
N GLN A 261 -10.31 -18.32 -13.34
CA GLN A 261 -10.36 -19.52 -14.17
C GLN A 261 -8.94 -20.02 -14.51
N TYR A 262 -8.02 -19.12 -14.84
CA TYR A 262 -6.62 -19.50 -15.06
C TYR A 262 -6.01 -20.12 -13.81
N ILE A 263 -6.11 -19.48 -12.64
CA ILE A 263 -5.55 -19.99 -11.38
C ILE A 263 -6.08 -21.39 -11.08
N PHE A 264 -7.38 -21.62 -11.26
CA PHE A 264 -7.98 -22.94 -11.10
C PHE A 264 -7.38 -23.97 -12.09
N LEU A 265 -7.33 -23.62 -13.37
CA LEU A 265 -6.81 -24.50 -14.43
C LEU A 265 -5.31 -24.77 -14.24
N ALA A 266 -4.55 -23.78 -13.79
CA ALA A 266 -3.12 -23.87 -13.56
C ALA A 266 -2.81 -24.86 -12.44
N LEU A 267 -3.54 -24.78 -11.34
CA LEU A 267 -3.43 -25.74 -10.24
C LEU A 267 -3.86 -27.14 -10.68
N ARG A 268 -4.98 -27.24 -11.40
CA ARG A 268 -5.56 -28.52 -11.82
C ARG A 268 -4.69 -29.28 -12.81
N HIS A 269 -4.21 -28.62 -13.86
CA HIS A 269 -3.54 -29.21 -15.02
C HIS A 269 -2.02 -29.18 -14.90
N PHE A 270 -1.44 -28.13 -14.31
CA PHE A 270 0.01 -27.90 -14.27
C PHE A 270 0.62 -27.97 -12.86
N ARG A 271 -0.21 -28.04 -11.80
CA ARG A 271 0.22 -27.95 -10.39
C ARG A 271 0.91 -26.63 -10.04
N ILE A 272 0.56 -25.57 -10.76
CA ILE A 272 1.01 -24.20 -10.46
C ILE A 272 -0.01 -23.60 -9.47
N ASP A 273 0.44 -23.21 -8.29
CA ASP A 273 -0.42 -22.76 -7.19
C ASP A 273 -0.26 -21.25 -6.94
N HIS A 274 -1.26 -20.47 -7.35
CA HIS A 274 -1.37 -19.03 -7.06
C HIS A 274 -2.33 -18.70 -5.92
N THR A 275 -2.87 -19.67 -5.19
CA THR A 275 -3.81 -19.41 -4.08
C THR A 275 -3.16 -18.60 -2.94
N LYS A 276 -1.83 -18.50 -2.95
CA LYS A 276 -1.03 -17.79 -1.95
C LYS A 276 -0.43 -16.48 -2.47
N ASP A 277 -0.69 -16.13 -3.72
CA ASP A 277 -0.21 -14.91 -4.35
C ASP A 277 -0.89 -13.70 -3.71
N ILE A 278 -0.14 -12.60 -3.55
CA ILE A 278 -0.59 -11.47 -2.72
C ILE A 278 -1.86 -10.84 -3.29
N TRP A 279 -1.88 -10.58 -4.60
CA TRP A 279 -3.05 -10.01 -5.27
C TRP A 279 -4.29 -10.89 -5.05
N VAL A 280 -4.16 -12.21 -5.16
CA VAL A 280 -5.26 -13.16 -4.99
C VAL A 280 -5.81 -13.14 -3.56
N LYS A 281 -4.94 -13.10 -2.55
CA LYS A 281 -5.34 -13.01 -1.13
C LYS A 281 -6.10 -11.70 -0.83
N GLU A 282 -5.65 -10.59 -1.42
CA GLU A 282 -6.17 -9.26 -1.12
C GLU A 282 -7.38 -8.90 -2.00
N HIS A 283 -7.60 -9.58 -3.14
CA HIS A 283 -8.66 -9.27 -4.10
C HIS A 283 -10.08 -9.37 -3.53
N TYR A 284 -10.29 -10.09 -2.42
CA TYR A 284 -11.57 -10.07 -1.70
C TYR A 284 -11.94 -8.66 -1.24
N TRP A 285 -10.96 -7.92 -0.70
CA TRP A 285 -11.16 -6.58 -0.17
C TRP A 285 -11.55 -5.59 -1.26
N PHE A 286 -11.07 -5.79 -2.49
CA PHE A 286 -11.50 -5.02 -3.64
C PHE A 286 -13.01 -5.09 -3.87
N TYR A 287 -13.65 -6.25 -3.74
CA TYR A 287 -15.11 -6.35 -3.83
C TYR A 287 -15.83 -5.84 -2.58
N TYR A 288 -15.33 -6.20 -1.39
CA TYR A 288 -15.99 -5.89 -0.13
C TYR A 288 -15.98 -4.38 0.19
N HIS A 289 -14.88 -3.67 -0.07
CA HIS A 289 -14.77 -2.25 0.27
C HIS A 289 -15.24 -1.30 -0.84
N THR A 290 -15.47 -1.81 -2.06
CA THR A 290 -16.01 -0.99 -3.16
C THR A 290 -17.51 -1.14 -3.35
N VAL A 291 -18.17 -2.07 -2.66
CA VAL A 291 -19.64 -2.16 -2.69
C VAL A 291 -20.26 -1.02 -1.87
N LYS A 292 -21.25 -0.35 -2.45
CA LYS A 292 -22.02 0.72 -1.80
C LYS A 292 -23.11 0.12 -0.91
N PRO A 293 -23.66 0.89 0.04
CA PRO A 293 -24.85 0.50 0.81
C PRO A 293 -25.95 -0.05 -0.11
N GLN A 294 -26.72 -1.01 0.38
CA GLN A 294 -27.71 -1.82 -0.37
C GLN A 294 -27.13 -2.90 -1.30
N PHE A 295 -25.81 -3.00 -1.47
CA PHE A 295 -25.17 -4.13 -2.19
C PHE A 295 -25.54 -4.25 -3.69
N GLN A 296 -26.13 -3.19 -4.26
CA GLN A 296 -26.54 -3.15 -5.67
C GLN A 296 -25.55 -2.43 -6.59
N ARG A 297 -24.74 -1.55 -6.01
CA ARG A 297 -23.85 -0.63 -6.72
C ARG A 297 -22.44 -0.73 -6.17
N THR A 298 -21.47 -0.31 -6.97
CA THR A 298 -20.07 -0.21 -6.56
C THR A 298 -19.55 1.20 -6.72
N LEU A 299 -18.35 1.46 -6.19
CA LEU A 299 -17.49 2.56 -6.60
C LEU A 299 -17.39 2.62 -8.13
N SER A 300 -17.50 3.83 -8.68
CA SER A 300 -17.64 4.05 -10.12
C SER A 300 -16.43 4.77 -10.75
N VAL A 301 -15.26 4.65 -10.13
CA VAL A 301 -13.96 5.08 -10.68
C VAL A 301 -13.68 4.34 -12.00
N ALA A 302 -13.05 5.06 -12.94
CA ALA A 302 -12.73 4.61 -14.30
C ALA A 302 -13.98 4.25 -15.12
N ASP A 303 -13.79 3.66 -16.31
CA ASP A 303 -14.91 3.24 -17.16
C ASP A 303 -15.77 2.18 -16.47
N SER A 304 -16.92 2.62 -15.96
CA SER A 304 -17.74 1.82 -15.04
C SER A 304 -19.19 1.70 -15.51
N ASN A 305 -19.82 0.55 -15.22
CA ASN A 305 -21.28 0.47 -15.13
C ASN A 305 -21.71 0.83 -13.70
N HIS A 306 -22.89 0.41 -13.25
CA HIS A 306 -23.30 0.70 -11.88
C HIS A 306 -22.68 -0.24 -10.82
N ASN A 307 -22.08 -1.37 -11.24
CA ASN A 307 -21.63 -2.43 -10.33
C ASN A 307 -20.48 -3.30 -10.90
N TRP A 308 -20.80 -4.42 -11.55
CA TRP A 308 -19.84 -5.40 -12.07
C TRP A 308 -20.23 -5.78 -13.49
N PHE A 309 -19.24 -6.07 -14.35
CA PHE A 309 -19.53 -6.66 -15.65
C PHE A 309 -19.74 -8.17 -15.57
N TYR A 310 -19.00 -8.88 -14.71
CA TYR A 310 -19.05 -10.33 -14.61
C TYR A 310 -19.01 -10.80 -13.15
N GLY A 311 -19.94 -11.67 -12.74
CA GLY A 311 -20.12 -12.03 -11.33
C GLY A 311 -20.53 -10.81 -10.50
N PRO A 312 -20.00 -10.61 -9.27
CA PRO A 312 -18.75 -11.19 -8.76
C PRO A 312 -18.97 -12.43 -7.88
N GLU A 313 -20.18 -12.98 -7.80
CA GLU A 313 -20.50 -14.14 -6.94
C GLU A 313 -19.56 -15.31 -7.20
N SER A 314 -19.25 -15.60 -8.47
CA SER A 314 -18.30 -16.64 -8.88
C SER A 314 -16.90 -16.40 -8.34
N GLN A 315 -16.39 -15.17 -8.46
CA GLN A 315 -15.07 -14.79 -7.94
C GLN A 315 -15.04 -14.84 -6.41
N ALA A 316 -16.11 -14.39 -5.73
CA ALA A 316 -16.19 -14.39 -4.29
C ALA A 316 -16.20 -15.81 -3.71
N VAL A 317 -16.99 -16.74 -4.26
CA VAL A 317 -16.99 -18.14 -3.79
C VAL A 317 -15.68 -18.86 -4.14
N PHE A 318 -15.02 -18.50 -5.24
CA PHE A 318 -13.68 -18.99 -5.55
C PHE A 318 -12.66 -18.59 -4.49
N LEU A 319 -12.62 -17.29 -4.14
CA LEU A 319 -11.73 -16.79 -3.11
C LEU A 319 -11.99 -17.48 -1.76
N ASP A 320 -13.24 -17.79 -1.43
CA ASP A 320 -13.53 -18.52 -0.20
C ASP A 320 -13.05 -19.98 -0.27
N ALA A 321 -13.43 -20.72 -1.31
CA ALA A 321 -13.13 -22.14 -1.43
C ALA A 321 -11.63 -22.45 -1.55
N TYR A 322 -10.88 -21.60 -2.25
CA TYR A 322 -9.48 -21.87 -2.59
C TYR A 322 -8.46 -21.04 -1.79
N VAL A 323 -8.86 -19.89 -1.22
CA VAL A 323 -7.92 -18.93 -0.63
C VAL A 323 -8.19 -18.70 0.87
N MET A 324 -9.34 -18.12 1.21
CA MET A 324 -9.62 -17.62 2.56
C MET A 324 -10.18 -18.68 3.51
N LYS A 325 -11.07 -19.55 3.01
CA LYS A 325 -11.71 -20.64 3.75
C LYS A 325 -12.34 -20.23 5.08
N ASN A 326 -13.02 -19.09 5.09
CA ASN A 326 -13.53 -18.47 6.31
C ASN A 326 -14.99 -18.03 6.23
N GLY A 327 -15.65 -18.19 5.08
CA GLY A 327 -17.08 -17.90 4.90
C GLY A 327 -17.38 -16.51 4.36
N TRP A 328 -16.37 -15.63 4.23
CA TRP A 328 -16.58 -14.24 3.84
C TRP A 328 -16.98 -14.11 2.37
N GLY A 329 -16.36 -14.90 1.49
CA GLY A 329 -16.69 -14.90 0.07
C GLY A 329 -18.08 -15.47 -0.20
N ASN A 330 -18.43 -16.57 0.47
CA ASN A 330 -19.78 -17.16 0.41
C ASN A 330 -20.85 -16.19 0.94
N TRP A 331 -20.54 -15.45 2.01
CA TRP A 331 -21.41 -14.40 2.52
C TRP A 331 -21.60 -13.27 1.52
N LEU A 332 -20.51 -12.70 0.99
CA LEU A 332 -20.59 -11.58 0.05
C LEU A 332 -21.36 -11.96 -1.22
N ALA A 333 -21.09 -13.14 -1.77
CA ALA A 333 -21.82 -13.66 -2.93
C ALA A 333 -23.33 -13.78 -2.66
N ARG A 334 -23.71 -14.26 -1.48
CA ARG A 334 -25.12 -14.38 -1.07
C ARG A 334 -25.78 -13.00 -0.94
N GLU A 335 -25.14 -12.05 -0.26
CA GLU A 335 -25.73 -10.73 -0.05
C GLU A 335 -25.86 -9.95 -1.35
N ILE A 336 -24.86 -10.04 -2.24
CA ILE A 336 -24.96 -9.45 -3.60
C ILE A 336 -26.11 -10.10 -4.38
N ARG A 337 -26.20 -11.44 -4.39
CA ARG A 337 -27.27 -12.15 -5.11
C ARG A 337 -28.65 -11.73 -4.60
N ASN A 338 -28.82 -11.65 -3.29
CA ASN A 338 -30.09 -11.22 -2.67
C ASN A 338 -30.43 -9.77 -2.99
N ALA A 339 -29.44 -8.90 -3.17
CA ALA A 339 -29.63 -7.50 -3.48
C ALA A 339 -29.88 -7.23 -4.97
N ARG A 340 -29.54 -8.17 -5.87
CA ARG A 340 -29.71 -7.97 -7.31
C ARG A 340 -31.17 -7.67 -7.67
N PRO A 341 -31.41 -6.72 -8.59
CA PRO A 341 -32.75 -6.46 -9.11
C PRO A 341 -33.34 -7.71 -9.77
N ASP A 342 -34.65 -7.92 -9.61
CA ASP A 342 -35.36 -9.04 -10.21
C ASP A 342 -35.35 -8.90 -11.75
N PRO A 343 -34.81 -9.89 -12.48
CA PRO A 343 -34.67 -9.83 -13.93
C PRO A 343 -36.02 -9.76 -14.68
N LEU A 344 -37.12 -10.17 -14.06
CA LEU A 344 -38.47 -10.22 -14.63
C LEU A 344 -39.34 -9.03 -14.19
N THR A 345 -39.22 -8.56 -12.94
CA THR A 345 -40.13 -7.54 -12.39
C THR A 345 -39.53 -6.14 -12.27
N ASP A 346 -38.21 -5.99 -12.13
CA ASP A 346 -37.63 -4.65 -11.96
C ASP A 346 -37.50 -3.92 -13.30
N THR A 347 -38.10 -2.74 -13.44
CA THR A 347 -37.90 -1.91 -14.65
C THR A 347 -36.66 -1.01 -14.56
N GLU A 348 -35.84 -1.17 -13.52
CA GLU A 348 -34.73 -0.25 -13.23
C GLU A 348 -33.51 -0.41 -14.14
N LYS A 349 -32.80 0.72 -14.31
CA LYS A 349 -31.51 0.87 -15.02
C LYS A 349 -30.33 0.11 -14.39
N LEU A 350 -30.59 -0.65 -13.32
CA LEU A 350 -29.62 -1.44 -12.55
C LEU A 350 -29.46 -2.89 -13.03
N LYS A 351 -30.31 -3.35 -13.95
CA LYS A 351 -30.21 -4.70 -14.51
C LYS A 351 -28.88 -4.94 -15.21
N SER A 352 -28.23 -6.06 -14.88
CA SER A 352 -27.09 -6.57 -15.63
C SER A 352 -27.48 -6.83 -17.08
N ALA A 353 -26.58 -6.53 -18.01
CA ALA A 353 -26.82 -6.74 -19.43
C ALA A 353 -27.08 -8.22 -19.74
N ASP A 354 -27.98 -8.49 -20.68
CA ASP A 354 -28.24 -9.85 -21.19
C ASP A 354 -26.95 -10.54 -21.67
N SER A 355 -25.97 -9.77 -22.12
CA SER A 355 -24.70 -10.31 -22.59
C SER A 355 -23.78 -10.83 -21.49
N GLN A 356 -24.06 -10.50 -20.23
CA GLN A 356 -23.11 -10.65 -19.13
C GLN A 356 -23.68 -11.46 -17.96
N ARG A 357 -24.97 -11.28 -17.65
CA ARG A 357 -25.58 -11.71 -16.37
C ARG A 357 -25.48 -13.20 -16.02
N TRP A 358 -25.34 -14.08 -17.02
CA TRP A 358 -25.25 -15.54 -16.80
C TRP A 358 -23.87 -16.13 -17.10
N CYS A 359 -22.91 -15.29 -17.52
CA CYS A 359 -21.60 -15.76 -17.98
C CYS A 359 -20.87 -16.62 -16.93
N THR A 360 -20.99 -16.30 -15.64
CA THR A 360 -20.17 -16.89 -14.57
C THR A 360 -20.93 -17.85 -13.64
N ILE A 361 -22.22 -18.08 -13.84
CA ILE A 361 -23.01 -18.93 -12.90
C ILE A 361 -22.55 -20.39 -12.92
N HIS A 362 -21.93 -20.83 -14.02
CA HIS A 362 -21.37 -22.17 -14.13
C HIS A 362 -20.09 -22.36 -13.30
N THR A 363 -19.19 -21.37 -13.29
CA THR A 363 -17.99 -21.39 -12.43
C THR A 363 -18.35 -21.15 -10.98
N GLU A 364 -19.36 -20.32 -10.70
CA GLU A 364 -19.94 -20.16 -9.36
C GLU A 364 -20.42 -21.50 -8.79
N TYR A 365 -21.20 -22.26 -9.57
CA TYR A 365 -21.65 -23.60 -9.18
C TYR A 365 -20.48 -24.56 -8.91
N ILE A 366 -19.46 -24.55 -9.78
CA ILE A 366 -18.32 -25.48 -9.68
C ILE A 366 -17.42 -25.15 -8.48
N TRP A 367 -17.28 -23.87 -8.15
CA TRP A 367 -16.34 -23.42 -7.11
C TRP A 367 -16.98 -23.25 -5.74
N TYR A 368 -18.30 -23.17 -5.64
CA TYR A 368 -18.96 -23.05 -4.35
C TYR A 368 -18.68 -24.26 -3.44
N ASP A 369 -18.15 -23.98 -2.25
CA ASP A 369 -17.94 -24.98 -1.21
C ASP A 369 -18.93 -24.78 -0.07
N ALA A 370 -19.95 -25.64 -0.05
CA ALA A 370 -21.00 -25.61 0.96
C ALA A 370 -20.56 -26.06 2.35
N THR A 371 -19.36 -26.64 2.49
CA THR A 371 -18.80 -26.97 3.80
C THR A 371 -18.33 -25.72 4.56
N ILE A 372 -18.18 -24.60 3.85
CA ILE A 372 -17.80 -23.31 4.41
C ILE A 372 -19.08 -22.47 4.61
N PRO A 373 -19.52 -22.24 5.86
CA PRO A 373 -20.73 -21.46 6.11
C PRO A 373 -20.50 -19.99 5.73
N ALA A 374 -21.52 -19.35 5.16
CA ALA A 374 -21.50 -17.92 4.84
C ALA A 374 -21.51 -17.06 6.12
N VAL A 375 -20.40 -16.40 6.41
CA VAL A 375 -20.19 -15.57 7.61
C VAL A 375 -19.69 -14.18 7.20
N PRO A 376 -20.26 -13.08 7.72
CA PRO A 376 -19.75 -11.73 7.43
C PRO A 376 -18.34 -11.51 8.00
N PRO A 377 -17.51 -10.64 7.40
CA PRO A 377 -16.26 -10.20 8.01
C PRO A 377 -16.47 -9.54 9.39
N PRO A 378 -15.49 -9.61 10.31
CA PRO A 378 -15.59 -9.02 11.66
C PRO A 378 -15.82 -7.49 11.70
N SER A 379 -15.50 -6.80 10.60
CA SER A 379 -15.70 -5.37 10.40
C SER A 379 -17.10 -5.01 9.88
N SER A 380 -17.92 -5.99 9.45
CA SER A 380 -19.26 -5.72 8.94
C SER A 380 -20.12 -5.02 9.99
N GLY A 381 -20.79 -3.94 9.57
CA GLY A 381 -21.63 -3.08 10.41
C GLY A 381 -20.85 -2.03 11.19
N LYS A 382 -19.51 -1.99 11.06
CA LYS A 382 -18.65 -0.98 11.69
C LYS A 382 -18.08 -0.05 10.62
N PRO A 383 -18.36 1.26 10.65
CA PRO A 383 -17.76 2.21 9.72
C PRO A 383 -16.24 2.11 9.72
N THR A 384 -15.68 1.64 8.61
CA THR A 384 -14.27 1.33 8.46
C THR A 384 -13.72 2.06 7.24
N MET A 385 -12.56 2.67 7.39
CA MET A 385 -11.79 3.19 6.26
C MET A 385 -10.93 2.06 5.68
N HIS A 386 -10.92 1.94 4.36
CA HIS A 386 -10.02 1.05 3.63
C HIS A 386 -9.25 1.85 2.57
N VAL A 387 -7.95 1.58 2.45
CA VAL A 387 -7.03 2.29 1.56
C VAL A 387 -6.43 1.30 0.57
N PHE A 388 -6.79 1.44 -0.69
CA PHE A 388 -6.12 0.79 -1.81
C PHE A 388 -4.91 1.64 -2.19
N SER A 389 -3.79 1.40 -1.50
CA SER A 389 -2.59 2.23 -1.61
C SER A 389 -1.84 2.07 -2.92
N ASP A 390 -2.08 0.99 -3.68
CA ASP A 390 -1.61 0.87 -5.05
C ASP A 390 -2.48 1.69 -6.00
N TRP A 391 -3.80 1.46 -5.94
CA TRP A 391 -4.77 2.13 -6.81
C TRP A 391 -4.84 3.64 -6.56
N GLY A 392 -4.50 4.07 -5.34
CA GLY A 392 -4.66 5.44 -4.86
C GLY A 392 -6.11 5.77 -4.53
N VAL A 393 -6.87 4.79 -4.03
CA VAL A 393 -8.30 4.94 -3.71
C VAL A 393 -8.56 4.70 -2.23
N VAL A 394 -9.38 5.55 -1.62
CA VAL A 394 -9.85 5.40 -0.24
C VAL A 394 -11.35 5.22 -0.24
N THR A 395 -11.85 4.33 0.61
CA THR A 395 -13.27 4.14 0.86
C THR A 395 -13.55 4.18 2.36
N TYR A 396 -14.72 4.66 2.75
CA TYR A 396 -15.22 4.62 4.13
C TYR A 396 -16.68 4.21 4.12
N SER A 397 -16.97 3.08 4.76
CA SER A 397 -18.30 2.46 4.83
C SER A 397 -18.36 1.43 5.95
N SER A 398 -19.56 1.12 6.44
CA SER A 398 -19.81 0.02 7.38
C SER A 398 -19.96 -1.34 6.70
N THR A 399 -20.24 -1.35 5.39
CA THR A 399 -20.49 -2.54 4.55
C THR A 399 -21.32 -3.62 5.26
N ASP A 400 -22.60 -3.34 5.46
CA ASP A 400 -23.57 -4.27 6.04
C ASP A 400 -24.93 -4.16 5.34
N PRO A 401 -25.47 -5.26 4.77
CA PRO A 401 -26.78 -5.22 4.11
C PRO A 401 -27.92 -4.87 5.09
N ARG A 402 -27.72 -5.03 6.40
CA ARG A 402 -28.69 -4.65 7.43
C ARG A 402 -28.78 -3.14 7.65
N ASN A 403 -27.78 -2.39 7.19
CA ASN A 403 -27.72 -0.93 7.29
C ASN A 403 -27.71 -0.28 5.89
N PRO A 404 -28.80 -0.39 5.11
CA PRO A 404 -28.86 0.13 3.73
C PRO A 404 -28.75 1.65 3.63
N ASN A 405 -28.89 2.34 4.77
CA ASN A 405 -28.84 3.79 4.91
C ASN A 405 -27.56 4.27 5.59
N ASP A 406 -26.46 3.51 5.53
CA ASP A 406 -25.17 3.98 6.03
C ASP A 406 -24.47 4.90 5.02
N THR A 407 -23.54 5.71 5.50
CA THR A 407 -22.76 6.63 4.66
C THR A 407 -21.64 5.89 3.95
N PHE A 408 -21.50 6.15 2.65
CA PHE A 408 -20.33 5.76 1.86
C PHE A 408 -19.60 7.01 1.36
N LEU A 409 -18.28 7.05 1.57
CA LEU A 409 -17.40 8.09 1.09
C LEU A 409 -16.24 7.44 0.34
N SER A 410 -15.86 7.98 -0.82
CA SER A 410 -14.66 7.55 -1.53
C SER A 410 -13.86 8.72 -2.07
N PHE A 411 -12.57 8.52 -2.27
CA PHE A 411 -11.65 9.51 -2.85
C PHE A 411 -10.57 8.81 -3.67
N LYS A 412 -10.19 9.36 -4.83
CA LYS A 412 -9.09 8.85 -5.65
C LYS A 412 -8.03 9.93 -5.87
N SER A 413 -6.78 9.59 -5.62
CA SER A 413 -5.62 10.35 -6.07
C SER A 413 -4.41 9.41 -6.10
N GLY A 414 -4.07 8.90 -7.28
CA GLY A 414 -3.11 7.82 -7.49
C GLY A 414 -2.29 7.94 -8.76
N ALA A 415 -1.29 7.08 -8.89
CA ALA A 415 -0.49 6.99 -10.12
C ALA A 415 -1.29 6.33 -11.26
N LEU A 416 -0.95 6.64 -12.52
CA LEU A 416 -1.45 5.89 -13.67
C LEU A 416 -1.12 4.39 -13.52
N MET A 417 -2.11 3.53 -13.75
CA MET A 417 -2.10 2.07 -13.50
C MET A 417 -1.76 1.65 -12.07
N GLY A 418 -1.91 2.55 -11.10
CA GLY A 418 -1.49 2.32 -9.73
C GLY A 418 0.02 2.46 -9.51
N ALA A 419 0.41 2.58 -8.24
CA ALA A 419 1.78 2.86 -7.83
C ALA A 419 2.78 1.78 -8.30
N ALA A 420 2.38 0.51 -8.26
CA ALA A 420 3.19 -0.63 -8.63
C ALA A 420 3.60 -0.62 -10.11
N MET A 421 2.62 -0.52 -11.02
CA MET A 421 2.92 -0.53 -12.46
C MET A 421 3.62 0.74 -12.90
N SER A 422 3.27 1.88 -12.29
CA SER A 422 4.02 3.13 -12.44
C SER A 422 5.50 2.94 -12.08
N ASP A 423 5.82 2.26 -10.96
CA ASP A 423 7.19 1.96 -10.55
C ASP A 423 7.87 0.94 -11.50
N VAL A 424 7.16 -0.08 -11.97
CA VAL A 424 7.67 -1.05 -12.97
C VAL A 424 8.12 -0.34 -14.25
N VAL A 425 7.28 0.57 -14.77
CA VAL A 425 7.58 1.34 -15.98
C VAL A 425 8.68 2.37 -15.73
N LYS A 426 8.56 3.21 -14.70
CA LYS A 426 9.52 4.30 -14.43
C LYS A 426 10.92 3.79 -14.08
N ARG A 427 11.01 2.59 -13.50
CA ARG A 427 12.30 1.98 -13.11
C ARG A 427 12.83 0.98 -14.14
N ASP A 428 12.12 0.79 -15.25
CA ASP A 428 12.51 -0.15 -16.31
C ASP A 428 12.78 -1.56 -15.75
N MET A 429 11.83 -2.04 -14.94
CA MET A 429 11.89 -3.40 -14.38
C MET A 429 11.64 -4.43 -15.50
N TYR A 430 12.22 -5.63 -15.36
CA TYR A 430 12.08 -6.73 -16.33
C TYR A 430 12.72 -6.47 -17.71
N LYS A 431 13.98 -6.03 -17.75
CA LYS A 431 14.75 -5.79 -18.99
C LYS A 431 14.88 -7.02 -19.91
N SER A 432 14.82 -8.22 -19.34
CA SER A 432 14.77 -9.48 -20.09
C SER A 432 13.46 -9.70 -20.85
N TRP A 433 12.39 -8.99 -20.51
CA TRP A 433 11.12 -9.05 -21.22
C TRP A 433 11.10 -8.00 -22.35
N PRO A 434 10.33 -8.20 -23.43
CA PRO A 434 10.19 -7.22 -24.51
C PRO A 434 9.29 -6.04 -24.08
N MET A 435 9.53 -5.47 -22.90
CA MET A 435 8.77 -4.35 -22.34
C MET A 435 9.27 -3.03 -22.94
N ASN A 436 8.34 -2.14 -23.31
CA ASN A 436 8.61 -0.86 -23.93
C ASN A 436 7.82 0.25 -23.21
N GLY A 437 8.11 0.41 -21.91
CA GLY A 437 7.43 1.36 -21.03
C GLY A 437 5.90 1.24 -21.12
N TRP A 438 5.21 2.39 -21.17
CA TRP A 438 3.75 2.45 -21.28
C TRP A 438 3.17 1.83 -22.57
N ASN A 439 3.98 1.58 -23.60
CA ASN A 439 3.53 0.86 -24.80
C ASN A 439 3.35 -0.64 -24.59
N SER A 440 3.73 -1.17 -23.42
CA SER A 440 3.44 -2.55 -23.01
C SER A 440 2.22 -2.66 -22.10
N PHE A 441 1.49 -1.55 -21.91
CA PHE A 441 0.29 -1.50 -21.11
C PHE A 441 -0.82 -0.68 -21.81
N ASN A 442 -2.00 -0.66 -21.23
CA ASN A 442 -3.15 0.07 -21.77
C ASN A 442 -4.10 0.55 -20.64
N PRO A 443 -3.81 1.70 -20.01
CA PRO A 443 -4.72 2.37 -19.09
C PRO A 443 -5.81 3.19 -19.80
N GLY A 444 -6.21 2.83 -21.02
CA GLY A 444 -7.20 3.59 -21.79
C GLY A 444 -8.56 3.74 -21.11
N HIS A 445 -8.88 2.84 -20.18
CA HIS A 445 -10.11 2.83 -19.38
C HIS A 445 -10.06 3.72 -18.13
N GLU A 446 -8.88 4.18 -17.69
CA GLU A 446 -8.78 5.17 -16.63
C GLU A 446 -9.36 6.53 -17.06
N HIS A 447 -9.78 7.32 -16.08
CA HIS A 447 -10.30 8.66 -16.29
C HIS A 447 -9.29 9.73 -15.84
N PRO A 448 -9.36 10.94 -16.41
CA PRO A 448 -8.68 12.12 -15.86
C PRO A 448 -9.38 12.60 -14.57
N ASP A 449 -9.24 11.82 -13.48
CA ASP A 449 -10.09 11.87 -12.28
C ASP A 449 -9.31 12.01 -10.96
N GLN A 450 -8.04 12.43 -10.98
CA GLN A 450 -7.27 12.59 -9.74
C GLN A 450 -7.90 13.69 -8.85
N ASN A 451 -7.98 13.43 -7.55
CA ASN A 451 -8.76 14.16 -6.54
C ASN A 451 -10.30 14.10 -6.69
N THR A 452 -10.85 13.16 -7.47
CA THR A 452 -12.30 12.90 -7.49
C THR A 452 -12.77 12.25 -6.19
N PHE A 453 -14.05 12.42 -5.86
CA PHE A 453 -14.69 11.79 -4.71
C PHE A 453 -16.14 11.41 -4.98
N GLU A 454 -16.67 10.45 -4.22
CA GLU A 454 -18.11 10.19 -4.13
C GLU A 454 -18.58 10.37 -2.70
N PHE A 455 -19.78 10.94 -2.53
CA PHE A 455 -20.41 11.09 -1.21
C PHE A 455 -21.86 10.58 -1.29
N VAL A 456 -22.12 9.52 -0.54
CA VAL A 456 -23.39 8.81 -0.50
C VAL A 456 -23.91 8.80 0.95
N PRO A 457 -24.38 9.95 1.47
CA PRO A 457 -24.97 10.04 2.80
C PRO A 457 -26.30 9.29 2.87
N ASN A 458 -26.50 8.56 3.96
CA ASN A 458 -27.69 7.74 4.20
C ASN A 458 -27.98 6.71 3.10
N GLY A 459 -26.96 6.17 2.43
CA GLY A 459 -27.15 5.27 1.29
C GLY A 459 -27.80 5.91 0.05
N ARG A 460 -27.86 7.26 -0.01
CA ARG A 460 -28.42 8.02 -1.16
C ARG A 460 -27.32 8.70 -1.96
N LEU A 461 -27.37 8.53 -3.28
CA LEU A 461 -26.36 9.00 -4.22
C LEU A 461 -26.40 10.54 -4.34
N PHE A 462 -25.62 11.27 -3.54
CA PHE A 462 -25.59 12.74 -3.59
C PHE A 462 -24.55 13.27 -4.58
N VAL A 463 -23.27 12.95 -4.38
CA VAL A 463 -22.19 13.21 -5.34
C VAL A 463 -21.64 11.88 -5.84
N THR A 464 -21.61 11.69 -7.15
CA THR A 464 -21.35 10.41 -7.82
C THR A 464 -20.33 10.53 -8.94
N ASP A 465 -19.83 9.42 -9.47
CA ASP A 465 -18.84 9.42 -10.56
C ASP A 465 -19.45 9.19 -11.97
N GLY A 466 -18.64 9.51 -13.00
CA GLY A 466 -18.84 9.47 -14.45
C GLY A 466 -19.66 8.33 -15.02
N LEU A 467 -19.43 7.12 -14.52
CA LEU A 467 -19.66 5.86 -15.25
C LEU A 467 -18.88 5.86 -16.58
N TYR A 468 -19.19 4.94 -17.49
CA TYR A 468 -18.53 4.85 -18.78
C TYR A 468 -18.78 6.10 -19.66
N SER A 469 -17.71 6.81 -20.03
CA SER A 469 -17.79 8.03 -20.83
C SER A 469 -16.54 8.28 -21.69
N SER A 470 -16.62 9.31 -22.55
CA SER A 470 -15.42 9.96 -23.08
C SER A 470 -14.53 10.47 -21.93
N LYS A 471 -13.21 10.53 -22.15
CA LYS A 471 -12.23 10.96 -21.16
C LYS A 471 -12.14 12.48 -21.17
N LEU A 472 -13.02 13.11 -20.40
CA LEU A 472 -13.09 14.55 -20.23
C LEU A 472 -13.01 14.86 -18.74
N SER A 473 -12.17 15.79 -18.33
CA SER A 473 -11.94 16.02 -16.90
C SER A 473 -13.19 16.51 -16.18
N HIS A 474 -14.00 17.37 -16.82
CA HIS A 474 -15.25 17.88 -16.25
C HIS A 474 -16.37 16.81 -16.12
N TYR A 475 -16.14 15.58 -16.58
CA TYR A 475 -17.03 14.44 -16.28
C TYR A 475 -16.75 13.81 -14.93
N ASN A 476 -15.70 14.24 -14.24
CA ASN A 476 -15.30 13.78 -12.91
C ASN A 476 -15.47 14.91 -11.89
N ASN A 477 -15.45 14.58 -10.59
CA ASN A 477 -15.59 15.57 -9.52
C ASN A 477 -14.27 16.30 -9.24
N ILE A 478 -13.70 17.01 -10.22
CA ILE A 478 -12.33 17.57 -10.19
C ILE A 478 -12.29 19.09 -10.44
N LEU A 479 -11.08 19.66 -10.55
CA LEU A 479 -10.85 21.05 -10.96
C LEU A 479 -10.34 21.16 -12.41
N SER A 480 -10.77 22.17 -13.16
CA SER A 480 -10.17 22.60 -14.44
C SER A 480 -9.73 24.06 -14.36
N PHE A 481 -8.84 24.48 -15.26
CA PHE A 481 -8.21 25.80 -15.22
C PHE A 481 -8.28 26.53 -16.57
N ALA A 482 -8.33 27.86 -16.53
CA ALA A 482 -8.36 28.71 -17.71
C ALA A 482 -7.66 30.07 -17.51
N PRO A 483 -7.16 30.71 -18.59
CA PRO A 483 -6.95 30.11 -19.90
C PRO A 483 -5.74 29.16 -19.86
N SER A 484 -5.87 27.97 -20.44
CA SER A 484 -4.73 27.09 -20.60
C SER A 484 -4.06 27.27 -21.97
N PRO A 485 -2.72 27.39 -22.04
CA PRO A 485 -1.99 27.42 -23.30
C PRO A 485 -2.09 26.14 -24.14
N THR A 486 -2.43 25.02 -23.49
CA THR A 486 -2.45 23.67 -24.08
C THR A 486 -3.86 23.10 -24.22
N SER A 487 -4.90 23.92 -24.02
CA SER A 487 -6.29 23.48 -24.20
C SER A 487 -6.54 23.03 -25.64
N HIS A 488 -7.28 21.93 -25.82
CA HIS A 488 -7.57 21.36 -27.14
C HIS A 488 -9.06 21.17 -27.42
N CYS A 489 -9.85 20.67 -26.47
CA CYS A 489 -11.26 20.33 -26.69
C CYS A 489 -12.27 21.18 -25.93
N GLN A 490 -11.82 22.00 -24.97
CA GLN A 490 -12.70 22.78 -24.08
C GLN A 490 -12.23 24.24 -23.95
N GLU A 491 -11.65 24.82 -25.01
CA GLU A 491 -11.08 26.17 -24.97
C GLU A 491 -12.03 27.22 -24.34
N PRO A 492 -11.54 28.05 -23.40
CA PRO A 492 -10.14 28.18 -22.95
C PRO A 492 -9.76 27.25 -21.77
N TRP A 493 -10.62 26.30 -21.39
CA TRP A 493 -10.46 25.41 -20.25
C TRP A 493 -9.68 24.14 -20.58
N GLU A 494 -8.83 23.73 -19.66
CA GLU A 494 -8.17 22.42 -19.67
C GLU A 494 -8.20 21.84 -18.25
N GLY A 495 -8.43 20.53 -18.16
CA GLY A 495 -8.32 19.72 -16.96
C GLY A 495 -7.01 18.94 -16.92
N GLN A 496 -7.10 17.66 -16.61
CA GLN A 496 -5.96 16.78 -16.44
C GLN A 496 -5.48 16.19 -17.77
N LEU A 497 -4.20 15.82 -17.82
CA LEU A 497 -3.56 15.23 -18.99
C LEU A 497 -4.28 13.95 -19.45
N GLY A 498 -4.25 13.70 -20.76
CA GLY A 498 -4.85 12.52 -21.38
C GLY A 498 -6.33 12.65 -21.72
N GLU A 499 -6.96 13.81 -21.46
CA GLU A 499 -8.36 14.08 -21.82
C GLU A 499 -8.58 14.32 -23.34
N CYS A 500 -9.82 14.61 -23.74
CA CYS A 500 -10.29 14.94 -25.09
C CYS A 500 -10.58 13.79 -26.05
N ALA A 501 -10.54 12.53 -25.61
CA ALA A 501 -10.79 11.38 -26.48
C ALA A 501 -11.67 10.30 -25.84
N LYS A 502 -12.04 9.27 -26.61
CA LYS A 502 -12.79 8.10 -26.10
C LYS A 502 -11.98 7.31 -25.06
N TRP A 503 -10.68 7.19 -25.31
CA TRP A 503 -9.71 6.52 -24.45
C TRP A 503 -8.76 7.56 -23.89
N LEU A 504 -8.18 7.30 -22.72
CA LEU A 504 -7.18 8.20 -22.14
C LEU A 504 -6.02 8.29 -23.13
N ASP A 505 -5.45 9.46 -23.39
CA ASP A 505 -4.27 9.53 -24.26
C ASP A 505 -2.99 9.20 -23.48
N TRP A 506 -2.86 7.96 -22.99
CA TRP A 506 -1.73 7.53 -22.17
C TRP A 506 -0.40 7.45 -22.92
N LYS A 507 -0.43 7.61 -24.25
CA LYS A 507 0.76 7.61 -25.11
C LYS A 507 1.38 9.00 -25.24
N ASN A 508 0.70 10.04 -24.75
CA ASN A 508 1.27 11.37 -24.72
C ASN A 508 2.52 11.38 -23.81
N PRO A 509 3.68 11.85 -24.30
CA PRO A 509 4.93 11.88 -23.54
C PRO A 509 4.86 12.71 -22.26
N ASP A 510 3.93 13.68 -22.16
CA ASP A 510 3.74 14.50 -20.96
C ASP A 510 3.14 13.68 -19.79
N LEU A 511 2.54 12.50 -20.04
CA LEU A 511 2.05 11.63 -18.97
C LEU A 511 3.13 10.84 -18.23
N VAL A 512 4.40 10.98 -18.59
CA VAL A 512 5.51 10.33 -17.85
C VAL A 512 5.49 10.75 -16.37
N GLU A 513 5.14 12.01 -16.09
CA GLU A 513 5.00 12.52 -14.71
C GLU A 513 3.57 12.55 -14.18
N TYR A 514 2.58 12.10 -14.96
CA TYR A 514 1.19 12.03 -14.52
C TYR A 514 1.05 11.17 -13.26
N ARG A 515 0.54 11.79 -12.19
CA ARG A 515 0.27 11.13 -10.91
C ARG A 515 -0.59 12.01 -10.01
N GLY A 516 -1.56 11.40 -9.33
CA GLY A 516 -2.11 11.85 -8.05
C GLY A 516 -1.42 11.12 -6.87
N ASP A 517 -1.49 11.69 -5.67
CA ASP A 517 -0.89 11.09 -4.46
C ASP A 517 -1.84 11.24 -3.26
N LEU A 518 -2.05 10.14 -2.53
CA LEU A 518 -2.74 10.16 -1.25
C LEU A 518 -1.79 10.69 -0.17
N ILE A 519 -2.13 11.85 0.39
CA ILE A 519 -1.29 12.54 1.38
C ILE A 519 -1.59 12.07 2.80
N SER A 520 -2.88 11.96 3.15
CA SER A 520 -3.29 11.56 4.49
C SER A 520 -4.63 10.84 4.45
N THR A 521 -4.76 9.79 5.25
CA THR A 521 -5.98 8.98 5.39
C THR A 521 -6.10 8.56 6.84
N ALA A 522 -7.12 9.03 7.55
CA ALA A 522 -7.29 8.71 8.96
C ALA A 522 -8.74 8.79 9.42
N THR A 523 -9.06 7.95 10.41
CA THR A 523 -10.32 7.98 11.15
C THR A 523 -10.05 8.17 12.63
N SER A 524 -10.81 9.04 13.30
CA SER A 524 -10.63 9.29 14.73
C SER A 524 -11.85 10.00 15.34
N ASN A 525 -12.39 9.49 16.46
CA ASN A 525 -13.57 10.04 17.14
C ASN A 525 -14.73 10.35 16.18
N ASP A 526 -15.06 9.37 15.33
CA ASP A 526 -16.09 9.43 14.27
C ASP A 526 -15.82 10.42 13.13
N PHE A 527 -14.73 11.17 13.17
CA PHE A 527 -14.29 12.03 12.08
C PHE A 527 -13.43 11.25 11.09
N VAL A 528 -13.57 11.62 9.82
CA VAL A 528 -12.74 11.10 8.72
C VAL A 528 -11.98 12.25 8.09
N PHE A 529 -10.68 12.09 7.88
CA PHE A 529 -9.85 13.03 7.13
C PHE A 529 -9.13 12.29 5.99
N ILE A 530 -9.33 12.76 4.76
CA ILE A 530 -8.66 12.25 3.56
C ILE A 530 -8.08 13.45 2.81
N ALA A 531 -6.87 13.33 2.28
CA ALA A 531 -6.25 14.38 1.49
C ALA A 531 -5.44 13.82 0.31
N GLY A 532 -5.45 14.54 -0.81
CA GLY A 532 -4.69 14.19 -2.02
C GLY A 532 -4.07 15.40 -2.72
N GLU A 533 -3.00 15.14 -3.47
CA GLU A 533 -2.29 16.10 -4.31
C GLU A 533 -2.36 15.65 -5.77
N ALA A 534 -2.73 16.56 -6.67
CA ALA A 534 -2.94 16.24 -8.08
C ALA A 534 -2.25 17.20 -9.05
N ALA A 535 -1.41 18.14 -8.61
CA ALA A 535 -0.69 19.04 -9.53
C ALA A 535 0.02 18.32 -10.69
N PRO A 536 0.70 17.16 -10.49
CA PRO A 536 1.34 16.43 -11.59
C PRO A 536 0.36 15.81 -12.60
N ALA A 537 -0.94 15.75 -12.30
CA ALA A 537 -1.96 15.31 -13.25
C ALA A 537 -2.32 16.38 -14.30
N TYR A 538 -1.88 17.63 -14.12
CA TYR A 538 -2.14 18.75 -15.02
C TYR A 538 -0.92 19.09 -15.88
N ASN A 539 -1.14 19.78 -17.00
CA ASN A 539 -0.04 20.17 -17.89
C ASN A 539 0.95 21.13 -17.18
N PRO A 540 2.26 20.86 -17.20
CA PRO A 540 3.27 21.74 -16.57
C PRO A 540 3.25 23.18 -17.09
N SER A 541 2.73 23.43 -18.30
CA SER A 541 2.57 24.77 -18.89
C SER A 541 1.62 25.67 -18.10
N MET A 542 0.73 25.08 -17.29
CA MET A 542 -0.14 25.81 -16.34
C MET A 542 0.63 26.37 -15.15
N LYS A 543 1.84 25.83 -14.86
CA LYS A 543 2.70 26.22 -13.73
C LYS A 543 1.99 26.13 -12.36
N LEU A 544 1.21 25.07 -12.18
CA LEU A 544 0.61 24.70 -10.91
C LEU A 544 1.68 24.06 -10.01
N GLU A 545 1.78 24.54 -8.77
CA GLU A 545 2.69 24.02 -7.76
C GLU A 545 1.98 23.04 -6.81
N SER A 546 0.70 23.28 -6.55
CA SER A 546 -0.16 22.39 -5.77
C SER A 546 -1.61 22.47 -6.25
N VAL A 547 -2.26 21.30 -6.34
CA VAL A 547 -3.70 21.13 -6.49
C VAL A 547 -4.11 20.14 -5.41
N TYR A 548 -4.14 20.64 -4.18
CA TYR A 548 -4.39 19.87 -2.97
C TYR A 548 -5.87 19.90 -2.61
N ARG A 549 -6.47 18.73 -2.39
CA ARG A 549 -7.84 18.57 -1.91
C ARG A 549 -7.85 17.81 -0.60
N SER A 550 -8.66 18.26 0.36
CA SER A 550 -9.01 17.45 1.54
C SER A 550 -10.51 17.30 1.74
N LEU A 551 -10.89 16.14 2.28
CA LEU A 551 -12.23 15.75 2.68
C LEU A 551 -12.23 15.55 4.19
N THR A 552 -13.12 16.24 4.89
CA THR A 552 -13.35 16.09 6.33
C THR A 552 -14.80 15.70 6.57
N LEU A 553 -15.06 14.44 6.88
CA LEU A 553 -16.39 13.98 7.29
C LEU A 553 -16.59 14.38 8.75
N LEU A 554 -17.38 15.43 8.98
CA LEU A 554 -17.66 15.99 10.29
C LEU A 554 -18.73 15.18 11.03
N ASN A 555 -19.67 14.64 10.27
CA ASN A 555 -20.61 13.61 10.70
C ASN A 555 -21.06 12.81 9.46
N PRO A 556 -21.77 11.68 9.60
CA PRO A 556 -22.19 10.86 8.45
C PRO A 556 -23.01 11.60 7.37
N ASN A 557 -23.61 12.74 7.70
CA ASN A 557 -24.42 13.60 6.82
C ASN A 557 -23.78 14.95 6.50
N LEU A 558 -22.51 15.18 6.87
CA LEU A 558 -21.86 16.48 6.75
C LEU A 558 -20.40 16.32 6.32
N LEU A 559 -20.14 16.64 5.07
CA LEU A 559 -18.81 16.55 4.47
C LEU A 559 -18.30 17.94 4.11
N LEU A 560 -17.16 18.33 4.68
CA LEU A 560 -16.40 19.50 4.27
C LEU A 560 -15.34 19.10 3.24
N VAL A 561 -15.39 19.71 2.07
CA VAL A 561 -14.38 19.59 1.01
C VAL A 561 -13.60 20.89 0.96
N PHE A 562 -12.28 20.81 0.96
CA PHE A 562 -11.40 21.97 0.89
C PHE A 562 -10.41 21.80 -0.26
N ASP A 563 -10.34 22.80 -1.13
CA ASP A 563 -9.36 22.88 -2.22
C ASP A 563 -8.36 24.00 -1.95
N HIS A 564 -7.08 23.68 -2.15
CA HIS A 564 -5.96 24.60 -2.17
C HIS A 564 -5.24 24.49 -3.51
N VAL A 565 -5.20 25.61 -4.23
CA VAL A 565 -4.46 25.74 -5.48
C VAL A 565 -3.35 26.75 -5.27
N GLU A 566 -2.12 26.32 -5.50
CA GLU A 566 -0.94 27.19 -5.57
C GLU A 566 -0.41 27.19 -7.00
N ALA A 567 -0.23 28.38 -7.56
CA ALA A 567 0.33 28.60 -8.88
C ALA A 567 1.52 29.54 -8.79
N SER A 568 2.52 29.33 -9.65
CA SER A 568 3.63 30.26 -9.82
C SER A 568 3.11 31.64 -10.20
N GLU A 569 3.79 32.71 -9.77
CA GLU A 569 3.46 34.09 -10.16
C GLU A 569 3.46 34.31 -11.68
N SER A 570 4.16 33.44 -12.41
CA SER A 570 4.25 33.46 -13.87
C SER A 570 3.22 32.57 -14.58
N SER A 571 2.25 32.01 -13.84
CA SER A 571 1.18 31.17 -14.38
C SER A 571 0.26 31.98 -15.31
N PRO A 572 -0.18 31.39 -16.46
CA PRO A 572 -1.14 32.04 -17.35
C PRO A 572 -2.57 32.00 -16.83
N LEU A 573 -2.84 31.24 -15.76
CA LEU A 573 -4.18 30.94 -15.29
C LEU A 573 -4.81 32.14 -14.59
N THR A 574 -6.11 32.35 -14.84
CA THR A 574 -6.90 33.44 -14.23
C THR A 574 -8.18 32.95 -13.59
N HIS A 575 -8.64 31.75 -13.96
CA HIS A 575 -9.86 31.14 -13.45
C HIS A 575 -9.64 29.65 -13.19
N LEU A 576 -10.44 29.14 -12.25
CA LEU A 576 -10.62 27.71 -12.03
C LEU A 576 -12.12 27.39 -12.06
N ALA A 577 -12.46 26.16 -12.42
CA ALA A 577 -13.81 25.62 -12.36
C ALA A 577 -13.80 24.30 -11.57
N ALA A 578 -14.72 24.16 -10.63
CA ALA A 578 -14.97 22.93 -9.90
C ALA A 578 -16.27 22.28 -10.38
N TYR A 579 -16.23 20.95 -10.54
CA TYR A 579 -17.37 20.18 -11.04
C TYR A 579 -17.83 19.19 -9.98
N PHE A 580 -19.12 19.17 -9.63
CA PHE A 580 -19.74 18.12 -8.81
C PHE A 580 -20.98 17.56 -9.50
N ARG A 581 -21.10 16.24 -9.58
CA ARG A 581 -22.08 15.58 -10.45
C ARG A 581 -22.98 14.56 -9.77
N ASN A 582 -24.11 14.31 -10.41
CA ASN A 582 -25.08 13.29 -10.05
C ASN A 582 -25.58 12.56 -11.32
N VAL A 583 -25.45 11.24 -11.32
CA VAL A 583 -25.83 10.37 -12.46
C VAL A 583 -27.34 10.13 -12.58
N GLN A 584 -28.13 10.48 -11.56
CA GLN A 584 -29.54 10.10 -11.47
C GLN A 584 -30.48 11.31 -11.46
N TYR A 585 -30.09 12.40 -10.80
CA TYR A 585 -30.92 13.58 -10.60
C TYR A 585 -30.22 14.85 -11.06
N SER A 586 -31.00 15.82 -11.53
CA SER A 586 -30.48 17.14 -11.87
C SER A 586 -30.42 18.04 -10.64
N PHE A 587 -29.37 18.86 -10.56
CA PHE A 587 -29.24 19.83 -9.47
C PHE A 587 -30.15 21.04 -9.69
N GLU A 588 -30.65 21.59 -8.59
CA GLU A 588 -31.34 22.88 -8.55
C GLU A 588 -30.48 23.88 -7.79
N LEU A 589 -30.33 25.11 -8.33
CA LEU A 589 -29.60 26.16 -7.63
C LEU A 589 -30.28 26.51 -6.30
N ASP A 590 -29.47 26.64 -5.25
CA ASP A 590 -29.91 26.90 -3.88
C ASP A 590 -29.13 28.09 -3.29
N LYS A 591 -29.61 28.63 -2.17
CA LYS A 591 -28.88 29.66 -1.40
C LYS A 591 -29.26 29.61 0.07
N LEU A 592 -28.27 29.68 0.96
CA LEU A 592 -28.52 29.73 2.41
C LEU A 592 -28.76 31.16 2.90
N SER A 593 -28.04 32.12 2.32
CA SER A 593 -28.14 33.55 2.62
C SER A 593 -27.82 34.35 1.35
N SER A 594 -27.80 35.68 1.43
CA SER A 594 -27.27 36.50 0.33
C SER A 594 -25.77 36.27 0.07
N LEU A 595 -25.06 35.61 1.00
CA LEU A 595 -23.61 35.44 0.98
C LEU A 595 -23.15 34.05 0.52
N LEU A 596 -23.99 33.01 0.64
CA LEU A 596 -23.65 31.63 0.29
C LEU A 596 -24.58 31.10 -0.79
N GLN A 597 -24.04 30.97 -2.01
CA GLN A 597 -24.63 30.24 -3.12
C GLN A 597 -24.48 28.74 -2.89
N GLY A 598 -25.37 27.96 -3.50
CA GLY A 598 -25.39 26.52 -3.38
C GLY A 598 -26.15 25.83 -4.50
N ALA A 599 -26.28 24.52 -4.36
CA ALA A 599 -27.12 23.69 -5.19
C ALA A 599 -27.71 22.55 -4.34
N SER A 600 -28.81 21.96 -4.79
CA SER A 600 -29.49 20.91 -4.07
C SER A 600 -30.13 19.88 -4.99
N ILE A 601 -30.39 18.69 -4.44
CA ILE A 601 -31.17 17.63 -5.07
C ILE A 601 -32.21 17.17 -4.07
N THR A 602 -33.45 16.98 -4.54
CA THR A 602 -34.50 16.34 -3.75
C THR A 602 -34.59 14.86 -4.12
N MET A 603 -34.29 13.97 -3.18
CA MET A 603 -34.34 12.51 -3.35
C MET A 603 -35.34 11.93 -2.37
N ASP A 604 -36.36 11.21 -2.86
CA ASP A 604 -37.41 10.62 -2.03
C ASP A 604 -38.14 11.62 -1.09
N GLY A 605 -38.25 12.88 -1.49
CA GLY A 605 -38.85 13.95 -0.69
C GLY A 605 -37.91 14.62 0.32
N GLU A 606 -36.67 14.15 0.44
CA GLU A 606 -35.64 14.71 1.31
C GLU A 606 -34.65 15.58 0.53
N LYS A 607 -34.30 16.76 1.05
CA LYS A 607 -33.40 17.72 0.39
C LYS A 607 -31.96 17.50 0.81
N TYR A 608 -31.08 17.32 -0.17
CA TYR A 608 -29.64 17.28 -0.01
C TYR A 608 -29.06 18.55 -0.63
N SER A 609 -28.29 19.32 0.14
CA SER A 609 -27.81 20.64 -0.27
C SER A 609 -26.30 20.74 -0.15
N MET A 610 -25.68 21.53 -1.02
CA MET A 610 -24.27 21.89 -0.93
C MET A 610 -24.09 23.39 -1.11
N TYR A 611 -23.12 23.97 -0.41
CA TYR A 611 -22.80 25.40 -0.45
C TYR A 611 -21.29 25.60 -0.52
N TRP A 612 -20.84 26.74 -1.03
CA TRP A 612 -19.41 27.00 -1.24
C TRP A 612 -19.00 28.45 -1.01
N ILE A 613 -17.73 28.64 -0.68
CA ILE A 613 -17.12 29.95 -0.45
C ILE A 613 -15.61 29.91 -0.74
N SER A 614 -15.06 30.99 -1.26
CA SER A 614 -13.61 31.20 -1.37
C SER A 614 -13.05 31.93 -0.16
N SER A 615 -11.73 31.83 0.06
CA SER A 615 -11.06 32.45 1.22
C SER A 615 -11.13 33.98 1.26
N ASP A 616 -11.45 34.64 0.14
CA ASP A 616 -11.73 36.08 0.05
C ASP A 616 -13.19 36.44 0.38
N GLY A 617 -14.00 35.46 0.82
CA GLY A 617 -15.39 35.62 1.21
C GLY A 617 -16.40 35.65 0.06
N ARG A 618 -15.98 35.32 -1.17
CA ARG A 618 -16.88 35.28 -2.33
C ARG A 618 -17.55 33.91 -2.47
N SER A 619 -18.80 33.93 -2.91
CA SER A 619 -19.55 32.73 -3.30
C SER A 619 -20.18 32.98 -4.66
N THR A 620 -19.75 32.24 -5.68
CA THR A 620 -20.15 32.46 -7.07
C THR A 620 -21.42 31.70 -7.40
N VAL A 621 -22.25 32.26 -8.30
CA VAL A 621 -23.40 31.54 -8.83
C VAL A 621 -22.88 30.48 -9.81
N ALA A 622 -23.25 29.22 -9.57
CA ALA A 622 -22.85 28.12 -10.44
C ALA A 622 -23.76 27.99 -11.67
N ALA A 623 -23.30 27.24 -12.67
CA ALA A 623 -24.14 26.75 -13.75
C ALA A 623 -24.51 25.28 -13.48
N VAL A 624 -25.76 24.91 -13.74
CA VAL A 624 -26.19 23.50 -13.81
C VAL A 624 -26.23 23.10 -15.27
N GLN A 625 -25.55 22.01 -15.60
CA GLN A 625 -25.45 21.48 -16.96
C GLN A 625 -25.93 20.03 -16.97
N GLU A 626 -26.57 19.65 -18.08
CA GLU A 626 -26.96 18.27 -18.36
C GLU A 626 -26.22 17.81 -19.61
N GLU A 627 -25.59 16.65 -19.53
CA GLU A 627 -24.82 16.08 -20.63
C GLU A 627 -25.11 14.61 -20.84
N LYS A 628 -24.85 14.14 -22.07
CA LYS A 628 -24.95 12.73 -22.46
C LYS A 628 -23.54 12.20 -22.73
N PRO A 629 -22.81 11.76 -21.68
CA PRO A 629 -21.40 11.40 -21.78
C PRO A 629 -21.07 10.22 -22.72
N SER A 630 -22.05 9.45 -23.18
CA SER A 630 -21.84 8.32 -24.10
C SER A 630 -22.88 8.26 -25.25
N GLN A 631 -22.45 7.78 -26.42
CA GLN A 631 -23.34 7.39 -27.53
C GLN A 631 -23.98 5.99 -27.31
N TYR A 632 -23.38 5.16 -26.45
CA TYR A 632 -23.86 3.82 -26.12
C TYR A 632 -24.83 3.88 -24.92
N GLN A 633 -26.14 3.78 -25.20
CA GLN A 633 -27.22 3.96 -24.22
C GLN A 633 -27.18 5.33 -23.52
N ALA A 634 -27.16 6.42 -24.29
CA ALA A 634 -27.08 7.81 -23.81
C ALA A 634 -27.90 8.06 -22.53
N ARG A 635 -27.21 8.20 -21.38
CA ARG A 635 -27.80 8.54 -20.09
C ARG A 635 -27.51 10.02 -19.81
N PRO A 636 -28.52 10.87 -19.57
CA PRO A 636 -28.26 12.22 -19.12
C PRO A 636 -27.65 12.16 -17.71
N THR A 637 -26.54 12.86 -17.50
CA THR A 637 -25.96 13.15 -16.19
C THR A 637 -26.04 14.65 -15.95
N SER A 638 -26.20 15.06 -14.70
CA SER A 638 -26.19 16.47 -14.32
C SER A 638 -24.96 16.79 -13.49
N PHE A 639 -24.42 17.99 -13.67
CA PHE A 639 -23.35 18.49 -12.83
C PHE A 639 -23.46 19.99 -12.60
N VAL A 640 -22.89 20.42 -11.48
CA VAL A 640 -22.75 21.82 -11.10
C VAL A 640 -21.33 22.27 -11.44
N ASN A 641 -21.22 23.34 -12.22
CA ASN A 641 -19.97 24.00 -12.57
C ASN A 641 -19.85 25.30 -11.77
N MET A 642 -18.89 25.33 -10.85
CA MET A 642 -18.59 26.49 -10.01
C MET A 642 -17.29 27.14 -10.49
N THR A 643 -17.41 28.29 -11.16
CA THR A 643 -16.26 29.05 -11.65
C THR A 643 -15.82 30.12 -10.65
N PHE A 644 -14.51 30.20 -10.39
CA PHE A 644 -13.90 31.19 -9.50
C PHE A 644 -12.73 31.89 -10.20
N LYS A 645 -12.49 33.15 -9.83
CA LYS A 645 -11.28 33.87 -10.22
C LYS A 645 -10.11 33.42 -9.36
N LEU A 646 -8.99 33.09 -9.98
CA LEU A 646 -7.74 32.77 -9.28
C LEU A 646 -7.12 34.05 -8.70
N SER A 647 -6.61 33.94 -7.48
CA SER A 647 -5.64 34.88 -6.93
C SER A 647 -4.25 34.64 -7.54
N PRO A 648 -3.34 35.64 -7.56
CA PRO A 648 -2.04 35.53 -8.24
C PRO A 648 -1.14 34.36 -7.81
N ARG A 649 -1.29 33.87 -6.58
CA ARG A 649 -0.46 32.77 -6.05
C ARG A 649 -1.28 31.67 -5.40
N ILE A 650 -2.10 32.01 -4.39
CA ILE A 650 -2.86 31.03 -3.60
C ILE A 650 -4.36 31.29 -3.73
N THR A 651 -5.09 30.26 -4.16
CA THR A 651 -6.56 30.26 -4.19
C THR A 651 -7.08 29.10 -3.34
N ARG A 652 -8.09 29.37 -2.51
CA ARG A 652 -8.62 28.42 -1.52
C ARG A 652 -10.13 28.45 -1.50
N LEU A 653 -10.74 27.26 -1.52
CA LEU A 653 -12.18 27.07 -1.65
C LEU A 653 -12.64 26.05 -0.62
N ALA A 654 -13.80 26.31 -0.02
CA ALA A 654 -14.47 25.36 0.86
C ALA A 654 -15.87 25.06 0.30
N TYR A 655 -16.23 23.79 0.30
CA TYR A 655 -17.55 23.28 -0.06
C TYR A 655 -18.07 22.45 1.11
N ILE A 656 -19.33 22.64 1.47
CA ILE A 656 -19.98 21.87 2.52
C ILE A 656 -21.18 21.14 1.94
N LEU A 657 -21.22 19.83 2.10
CA LEU A 657 -22.27 18.95 1.59
C LEU A 657 -23.08 18.43 2.77
N CYS A 658 -24.39 18.69 2.73
CA CYS A 658 -25.33 18.41 3.80
C CYS A 658 -26.36 17.38 3.36
N GLY A 659 -26.48 16.29 4.11
CA GLY A 659 -27.65 15.43 4.11
C GLY A 659 -28.85 16.12 4.77
N PRO A 660 -30.06 15.54 4.64
CA PRO A 660 -31.32 16.18 5.01
C PRO A 660 -31.46 16.48 6.50
N SER A 661 -30.75 15.74 7.35
CA SER A 661 -30.75 15.94 8.80
C SER A 661 -29.99 17.19 9.25
N ILE A 662 -29.14 17.76 8.40
CA ILE A 662 -28.22 18.84 8.78
C ILE A 662 -28.71 20.19 8.24
N LYS A 663 -28.95 21.13 9.15
CA LYS A 663 -29.22 22.53 8.80
C LYS A 663 -27.95 23.35 8.97
N LEU A 664 -27.33 23.71 7.85
CA LEU A 664 -26.19 24.63 7.86
C LEU A 664 -26.64 26.02 8.29
N LYS A 665 -25.86 26.67 9.16
CA LYS A 665 -26.04 28.08 9.55
C LYS A 665 -24.95 28.97 8.98
N ASN A 666 -23.70 28.51 9.02
CA ASN A 666 -22.55 29.30 8.61
C ASN A 666 -21.41 28.44 8.07
N LEU A 667 -20.67 28.97 7.10
CA LEU A 667 -19.40 28.45 6.60
C LEU A 667 -18.49 29.65 6.33
N GLN A 668 -17.34 29.70 6.98
CA GLN A 668 -16.41 30.82 6.81
C GLN A 668 -14.95 30.40 7.03
N PHE A 669 -14.03 31.11 6.36
CA PHE A 669 -12.61 31.07 6.69
C PHE A 669 -12.35 32.03 7.85
N LEU A 670 -11.84 31.51 8.97
CA LEU A 670 -11.38 32.32 10.09
C LEU A 670 -9.96 32.85 9.86
N GLU A 671 -9.14 32.04 9.20
CA GLU A 671 -7.75 32.35 8.88
C GLU A 671 -7.35 31.67 7.57
N SER A 672 -6.55 32.35 6.76
CA SER A 672 -5.94 31.81 5.54
C SER A 672 -4.56 32.43 5.34
N ILE A 673 -3.52 31.75 5.82
CA ILE A 673 -2.11 32.17 5.73
C ILE A 673 -1.29 31.18 4.90
N GLU A 674 -0.03 31.49 4.58
CA GLU A 674 0.80 30.65 3.69
C GLU A 674 0.84 29.15 4.08
N ASP A 675 1.02 28.84 5.37
CA ASP A 675 1.22 27.47 5.86
C ASP A 675 -0.10 26.66 6.03
N GLY A 676 -1.27 27.32 6.04
CA GLY A 676 -2.56 26.64 6.20
C GLY A 676 -3.80 27.53 6.33
N VAL A 677 -4.93 26.88 6.64
CA VAL A 677 -6.26 27.50 6.80
C VAL A 677 -6.95 27.05 8.08
N THR A 678 -7.77 27.94 8.63
CA THR A 678 -8.75 27.63 9.67
C THR A 678 -10.14 27.95 9.15
N MET A 679 -11.04 26.97 9.17
CA MET A 679 -12.41 27.07 8.73
C MET A 679 -13.37 26.84 9.90
N PHE A 680 -14.49 27.56 9.89
CA PHE A 680 -15.59 27.38 10.83
C PHE A 680 -16.82 26.87 10.08
N VAL A 681 -17.43 25.82 10.63
CA VAL A 681 -18.68 25.23 10.12
C VAL A 681 -19.70 25.24 11.25
N GLY A 682 -20.72 26.11 11.13
CA GLY A 682 -21.79 26.22 12.11
C GLY A 682 -23.06 25.53 11.63
N THR A 683 -23.65 24.67 12.45
CA THR A 683 -24.88 23.93 12.11
C THR A 683 -26.00 24.16 13.13
N SER A 684 -27.17 23.54 12.94
CA SER A 684 -28.21 23.52 13.96
C SER A 684 -27.77 22.83 15.24
N ASP A 685 -26.92 21.81 15.12
CA ASP A 685 -26.70 20.82 16.18
C ASP A 685 -25.33 20.97 16.86
N GLU A 686 -24.29 21.29 16.07
CA GLU A 686 -22.91 21.39 16.52
C GLU A 686 -22.12 22.37 15.66
N ASP A 687 -21.15 23.06 16.27
CA ASP A 687 -20.21 23.94 15.56
C ASP A 687 -18.82 23.31 15.55
N TYR A 688 -18.15 23.40 14.40
CA TYR A 688 -16.85 22.79 14.17
C TYR A 688 -15.81 23.84 13.79
N GLN A 689 -14.59 23.66 14.30
CA GLN A 689 -13.40 24.32 13.80
C GLN A 689 -12.49 23.29 13.15
N VAL A 690 -12.09 23.56 11.91
CA VAL A 690 -11.23 22.67 11.11
C VAL A 690 -10.00 23.45 10.69
N MET A 691 -8.81 22.99 11.10
CA MET A 691 -7.53 23.56 10.65
C MET A 691 -6.86 22.57 9.69
N VAL A 692 -6.37 23.04 8.55
CA VAL A 692 -5.68 22.21 7.56
C VAL A 692 -4.37 22.88 7.16
N SER A 693 -3.26 22.13 7.23
CA SER A 693 -1.98 22.60 6.69
C SER A 693 -1.95 22.38 5.17
N THR A 694 -1.61 23.43 4.42
CA THR A 694 -1.56 23.36 2.95
C THR A 694 -0.16 23.03 2.43
N LYS A 695 0.90 23.37 3.17
CA LYS A 695 2.28 22.95 2.89
C LYS A 695 2.51 21.51 3.38
N HIS A 696 1.76 20.58 2.82
CA HIS A 696 1.65 19.19 3.31
C HIS A 696 2.96 18.38 3.23
N SER A 697 3.87 18.76 2.34
CA SER A 697 5.19 18.16 2.16
C SER A 697 6.28 18.79 3.02
N ASP A 698 5.95 19.77 3.87
CA ASP A 698 6.91 20.46 4.72
C ASP A 698 6.60 20.18 6.20
N PRO A 699 7.39 19.34 6.90
CA PRO A 699 7.18 19.05 8.32
C PRO A 699 7.34 20.28 9.23
N VAL A 700 8.18 21.25 8.86
CA VAL A 700 8.42 22.47 9.65
C VAL A 700 7.22 23.41 9.53
N ALA A 701 6.68 23.60 8.32
CA ALA A 701 5.49 24.41 8.09
C ALA A 701 4.26 23.82 8.83
N ARG A 702 4.07 22.49 8.75
CA ARG A 702 3.02 21.77 9.50
C ARG A 702 3.14 21.98 11.01
N LEU A 703 4.33 21.80 11.57
CA LEU A 703 4.61 22.03 12.99
C LEU A 703 4.36 23.49 13.40
N ARG A 704 4.79 24.45 12.58
CA ARG A 704 4.59 25.88 12.87
C ARG A 704 3.11 26.24 12.92
N TYR A 705 2.34 25.76 11.94
CA TYR A 705 0.92 26.05 11.80
C TYR A 705 0.06 25.32 12.84
N LEU A 706 0.12 23.98 12.85
CA LEU A 706 -0.76 23.13 13.64
C LEU A 706 -0.24 22.87 15.07
N LYS A 707 1.01 23.26 15.38
CA LYS A 707 1.72 22.93 16.62
C LYS A 707 2.09 21.44 16.78
N TYR A 708 1.99 20.68 15.69
CA TYR A 708 2.49 19.31 15.55
C TYR A 708 2.67 18.99 14.04
N PRO A 709 3.49 17.99 13.66
CA PRO A 709 3.85 17.76 12.25
C PRO A 709 2.79 16.95 11.47
N GLY A 710 1.51 17.01 11.85
CA GLY A 710 0.43 16.32 11.12
C GLY A 710 -0.25 17.20 10.08
N HIS A 711 -1.45 16.82 9.63
CA HIS A 711 -2.07 17.42 8.44
C HIS A 711 -3.30 18.29 8.74
N ALA A 712 -4.10 17.94 9.75
CA ALA A 712 -5.31 18.68 10.07
C ALA A 712 -5.79 18.46 11.51
N THR A 713 -6.47 19.45 12.07
CA THR A 713 -7.23 19.29 13.32
C THR A 713 -8.71 19.54 13.12
N VAL A 714 -9.52 18.81 13.88
CA VAL A 714 -10.96 19.02 13.97
C VAL A 714 -11.34 19.12 15.43
N GLN A 715 -12.13 20.13 15.77
CA GLN A 715 -12.62 20.37 17.12
C GLN A 715 -14.12 20.63 17.08
N ARG A 716 -14.86 19.98 17.98
CA ARG A 716 -16.26 20.34 18.28
C ARG A 716 -16.24 21.47 19.31
N LEU A 717 -16.90 22.58 19.02
CA LEU A 717 -16.88 23.74 19.92
C LEU A 717 -17.71 23.52 21.17
N SER A 718 -18.68 22.58 21.14
CA SER A 718 -19.37 22.12 22.37
C SER A 718 -18.43 21.40 23.35
N LYS A 719 -17.30 20.87 22.88
CA LYS A 719 -16.32 20.09 23.65
C LYS A 719 -14.89 20.56 23.41
N PRO A 720 -14.51 21.75 23.91
CA PRO A 720 -13.23 22.37 23.58
C PRO A 720 -12.00 21.57 24.02
N SER A 721 -12.12 20.66 24.99
CA SER A 721 -11.03 19.76 25.39
C SER A 721 -10.77 18.59 24.42
N GLU A 722 -11.68 18.31 23.48
CA GLU A 722 -11.57 17.21 22.52
C GLU A 722 -11.10 17.73 21.15
N ILE A 723 -9.78 17.88 20.96
CA ILE A 723 -9.18 18.21 19.66
C ILE A 723 -8.68 16.94 19.00
N VAL A 724 -9.22 16.61 17.84
CA VAL A 724 -8.77 15.49 17.02
C VAL A 724 -7.63 15.97 16.12
N LYS A 725 -6.49 15.28 16.20
CA LYS A 725 -5.28 15.56 15.42
C LYS A 725 -5.09 14.45 14.37
N PHE A 726 -4.98 14.82 13.11
CA PHE A 726 -4.77 13.88 12.00
C PHE A 726 -3.30 13.85 11.56
N GLY A 727 -2.79 12.64 11.31
CA GLY A 727 -1.42 12.38 10.88
C GLY A 727 -0.47 11.91 11.99
N VAL A 728 -0.81 12.06 13.27
CA VAL A 728 0.01 11.55 14.39
C VAL A 728 -0.86 10.85 15.42
N ALA A 729 -0.31 9.85 16.12
CA ALA A 729 -1.06 9.17 17.18
C ALA A 729 -1.39 10.15 18.33
N GLN A 730 -2.65 10.19 18.76
CA GLN A 730 -3.11 11.11 19.81
C GLN A 730 -2.32 10.97 21.13
N SER A 731 -1.78 9.78 21.42
CA SER A 731 -0.96 9.49 22.60
C SER A 731 0.36 10.28 22.68
N PHE A 732 0.85 10.88 21.58
CA PHE A 732 2.04 11.74 21.59
C PHE A 732 1.79 13.12 22.20
N PHE A 733 0.52 13.52 22.28
CA PHE A 733 0.09 14.84 22.69
C PHE A 733 -1.01 14.81 23.75
N THR A 734 -1.24 13.66 24.40
CA THR A 734 -1.77 13.72 25.76
C THR A 734 -0.80 14.54 26.56
N GLU A 735 -1.11 15.83 26.68
CA GLU A 735 -0.80 16.56 27.90
C GLU A 735 -1.22 15.58 28.98
N THR A 736 -0.25 15.03 29.72
CA THR A 736 -0.52 14.75 31.12
C THR A 736 -1.21 16.02 31.59
N PRO A 737 -2.52 15.98 31.93
CA PRO A 737 -3.18 17.15 32.46
C PRO A 737 -2.21 17.66 33.50
N SER A 738 -1.76 18.91 33.34
CA SER A 738 -0.85 19.56 34.27
C SER A 738 -1.32 19.10 35.62
N GLN A 739 -0.53 18.23 36.27
CA GLN A 739 -0.98 17.65 37.51
C GLN A 739 -1.24 18.86 38.36
N LEU A 740 -2.52 19.12 38.62
CA LEU A 740 -2.91 19.99 39.71
C LEU A 740 -2.16 19.36 40.87
N ASP A 741 -1.11 20.05 41.28
CA ASP A 741 -0.09 19.58 42.19
C ASP A 741 -0.77 19.21 43.51
N SER A 742 -1.22 17.96 43.58
CA SER A 742 -2.07 17.44 44.63
C SER A 742 -1.72 15.98 44.86
N SER A 743 -0.42 15.72 44.99
CA SER A 743 0.02 14.50 45.65
C SER A 743 -0.60 14.47 47.06
N PRO A 744 -1.43 13.47 47.40
CA PRO A 744 -1.98 13.30 48.75
C PRO A 744 -0.87 13.22 49.81
N VAL A 745 0.37 12.95 49.41
CA VAL A 745 1.56 12.99 50.27
C VAL A 745 1.83 14.39 50.82
N LYS A 746 1.56 15.48 50.06
CA LYS A 746 1.71 16.86 50.56
C LYS A 746 0.70 17.17 51.67
N TRP A 747 -0.55 16.76 51.49
CA TRP A 747 -1.59 16.90 52.51
C TRP A 747 -1.36 16.00 53.72
N ILE A 748 -0.89 14.77 53.52
CA ILE A 748 -0.55 13.84 54.61
C ILE A 748 0.64 14.37 55.41
N LEU A 749 1.69 14.91 54.76
CA LEU A 749 2.84 15.51 55.43
C LEU A 749 2.47 16.83 56.14
N PHE A 750 1.58 17.65 55.56
CA PHE A 750 1.10 18.87 56.20
C PHE A 750 0.20 18.59 57.41
N ILE A 751 -0.70 17.60 57.31
CA ILE A 751 -1.53 17.14 58.43
C ILE A 751 -0.66 16.49 59.51
N ALA A 752 0.33 15.67 59.13
CA ALA A 752 1.29 15.10 60.07
C ALA A 752 2.15 16.18 60.76
N PHE A 753 2.53 17.24 60.04
CA PHE A 753 3.22 18.40 60.60
C PHE A 753 2.35 19.17 61.61
N ILE A 754 1.08 19.39 61.30
CA ILE A 754 0.13 20.04 62.22
C ILE A 754 -0.14 19.15 63.45
N LEU A 755 -0.35 17.85 63.26
CA LEU A 755 -0.59 16.91 64.36
C LEU A 755 0.64 16.73 65.26
N SER A 756 1.85 16.72 64.70
CA SER A 756 3.10 16.67 65.47
C SER A 756 3.37 17.99 66.20
N ALA A 757 3.10 19.14 65.59
CA ALA A 757 3.17 20.44 66.26
C ALA A 757 2.15 20.57 67.41
N LEU A 758 0.91 20.11 67.22
CA LEU A 758 -0.13 20.08 68.25
C LEU A 758 0.19 19.10 69.39
N ALA A 759 0.71 17.91 69.06
CA ALA A 759 1.18 16.95 70.06
C ALA A 759 2.35 17.51 70.88
N PHE A 760 3.28 18.23 70.24
CA PHE A 760 4.42 18.88 70.92
C PHE A 760 3.97 20.04 71.83
N PHE A 761 3.00 20.86 71.39
CA PHE A 761 2.40 21.91 72.23
C PHE A 761 1.62 21.35 73.42
N TRP A 762 0.92 20.24 73.22
CA TRP A 762 0.17 19.55 74.28
C TRP A 762 1.12 18.91 75.31
N PHE A 763 2.21 18.28 74.87
CA PHE A 763 3.24 17.70 75.74
C PHE A 763 4.05 18.78 76.51
N GLY A 764 4.29 19.93 75.87
CA GLY A 764 4.96 21.09 76.48
C GLY A 764 4.13 21.79 77.57
N LYS A 765 2.79 21.71 77.50
CA LYS A 765 1.89 22.25 78.54
C LYS A 765 1.76 21.34 79.77
N LYS A 766 1.97 20.03 79.64
CA LYS A 766 1.71 19.04 80.69
C LYS A 766 2.93 18.64 81.53
N THR A 767 4.14 19.01 81.12
CA THR A 767 5.39 18.63 81.81
C THR A 767 6.02 19.82 82.56
N ARG A 768 6.16 19.69 83.89
CA ARG A 768 6.90 20.62 84.77
C ARG A 768 8.42 20.47 84.58
N LEU A 769 8.93 20.70 83.37
CA LEU A 769 10.37 20.68 83.09
C LEU A 769 10.98 22.09 83.18
N ARG A 770 12.16 22.16 83.83
CA ARG A 770 12.89 23.40 84.19
C ARG A 770 13.24 24.25 82.94
N PRO A 771 13.32 25.60 83.06
CA PRO A 771 13.41 26.52 81.91
C PRO A 771 14.58 26.26 80.95
N ARG A 772 15.70 25.72 81.46
CA ARG A 772 16.90 25.42 80.68
C ARG A 772 16.76 24.22 79.72
N SER A 773 15.81 23.32 79.97
CA SER A 773 15.53 22.16 79.09
C SER A 773 14.58 22.52 77.93
N ARG A 774 13.72 23.54 78.10
CA ARG A 774 12.81 23.99 77.03
C ARG A 774 13.55 24.54 75.83
N ILE A 775 14.63 25.27 76.04
CA ILE A 775 15.43 25.87 74.95
C ILE A 775 16.14 24.77 74.14
N HIS A 776 16.65 23.73 74.80
CA HIS A 776 17.27 22.59 74.09
C HIS A 776 16.25 21.77 73.30
N SER A 777 15.05 21.52 73.85
CA SER A 777 14.00 20.78 73.13
C SER A 777 13.42 21.58 71.95
N ILE A 778 13.31 22.91 72.08
CA ILE A 778 12.91 23.81 70.97
C ILE A 778 14.01 23.85 69.90
N GLY A 779 15.29 23.91 70.30
CA GLY A 779 16.42 23.89 69.38
C GLY A 779 16.50 22.59 68.57
N ILE A 780 16.31 21.43 69.21
CA ILE A 780 16.32 20.13 68.52
C ILE A 780 15.12 20.01 67.56
N GLY A 781 13.94 20.50 67.95
CA GLY A 781 12.77 20.53 67.08
C GLY A 781 12.96 21.42 65.85
N LEU A 782 13.56 22.61 66.03
CA LEU A 782 13.90 23.51 64.92
C LEU A 782 14.96 22.93 64.00
N CYS A 783 15.97 22.22 64.53
CA CYS A 783 16.95 21.51 63.71
C CYS A 783 16.29 20.39 62.89
N PHE A 784 15.35 19.63 63.45
CA PHE A 784 14.63 18.59 62.71
C PHE A 784 13.78 19.18 61.58
N VAL A 785 13.10 20.30 61.82
CA VAL A 785 12.34 21.03 60.80
C VAL A 785 13.27 21.58 59.72
N TRP A 786 14.42 22.13 60.11
CA TRP A 786 15.43 22.60 59.17
C TRP A 786 15.98 21.49 58.29
N VAL A 787 16.26 20.30 58.85
CA VAL A 787 16.72 19.15 58.07
C VAL A 787 15.65 18.67 57.08
N ILE A 788 14.37 18.67 57.47
CA ILE A 788 13.27 18.31 56.55
C ILE A 788 13.14 19.34 55.41
N ILE A 789 13.25 20.64 55.72
CA ILE A 789 13.26 21.70 54.71
C ILE A 789 14.49 21.54 53.80
N TRP A 790 15.67 21.26 54.36
CA TRP A 790 16.91 21.09 53.60
C TRP A 790 16.86 19.87 52.66
N VAL A 791 16.34 18.74 53.13
CA VAL A 791 16.12 17.53 52.31
C VAL A 791 15.06 17.79 51.24
N SER A 792 14.01 18.57 51.55
CA SER A 792 13.01 18.98 50.56
C SER A 792 13.58 19.95 49.51
N VAL A 793 14.50 20.84 49.89
CA VAL A 793 15.15 21.76 48.95
C VAL A 793 16.16 21.01 48.08
N ILE A 794 16.93 20.06 48.62
CA ILE A 794 17.85 19.23 47.82
C ILE A 794 17.10 18.33 46.84
N ASN A 795 16.02 17.67 47.27
CA ASN A 795 15.21 16.85 46.36
C ASN A 795 14.50 17.69 45.29
N ASN A 796 14.26 18.98 45.52
CA ASN A 796 13.68 19.91 44.55
C ASN A 796 14.72 20.71 43.75
N CYS A 797 16.00 20.68 44.13
CA CYS A 797 17.08 21.36 43.40
C CYS A 797 17.46 20.63 42.10
N ALA A 798 16.94 19.43 41.88
CA ALA A 798 16.98 18.74 40.58
C ALA A 798 15.93 19.26 39.58
N ILE A 799 15.02 20.15 40.00
CA ILE A 799 13.89 20.66 39.19
C ILE A 799 14.06 22.15 38.83
N PHE A 800 14.89 22.90 39.56
CA PHE A 800 15.28 24.26 39.19
C PHE A 800 16.74 24.27 38.78
N GLY A 801 16.98 24.05 37.49
CA GLY A 801 18.30 24.14 36.87
C GLY A 801 18.95 25.49 37.19
N CYS A 802 19.97 25.46 38.03
CA CYS A 802 21.04 26.45 38.00
C CYS A 802 22.09 25.92 37.03
N ASP A 803 21.87 26.14 35.74
CA ASP A 803 22.95 26.26 34.77
C ASP A 803 22.85 27.69 34.24
N THR A 804 23.86 28.50 34.53
CA THR A 804 23.92 29.89 34.12
C THR A 804 24.19 29.95 32.62
N ASP A 805 23.13 30.19 31.83
CA ASP A 805 23.14 30.47 30.38
C ASP A 805 23.96 31.74 29.97
N GLU A 806 24.73 32.33 30.88
CA GLU A 806 25.47 33.59 30.66
C GLU A 806 26.78 33.42 29.87
N GLU A 807 27.32 32.20 29.74
CA GLU A 807 28.53 31.95 28.93
C GLU A 807 28.25 31.60 27.46
N LEU A 808 27.05 31.11 27.12
CA LEU A 808 26.68 30.80 25.73
C LEU A 808 26.20 32.04 24.96
N GLU A 809 25.64 33.04 25.64
CA GLU A 809 25.21 34.31 25.02
C GLU A 809 26.39 35.17 24.55
N ASN A 810 27.57 35.02 25.19
CA ASN A 810 28.76 35.78 24.83
C ASN A 810 29.57 35.15 23.68
N SER A 811 29.48 33.84 23.42
CA SER A 811 30.16 33.22 22.27
C SER A 811 29.41 33.43 20.94
N VAL A 812 28.10 33.66 21.00
CA VAL A 812 27.25 33.89 19.81
C VAL A 812 27.36 35.34 19.29
N ARG A 813 27.79 36.29 20.13
CA ARG A 813 28.02 37.69 19.70
C ARG A 813 29.25 37.88 18.82
N SER A 814 30.18 36.93 18.76
CA SER A 814 31.42 37.06 17.95
C SER A 814 31.34 36.46 16.54
N SER A 815 30.29 35.73 16.17
CA SER A 815 30.11 35.17 14.82
C SER A 815 28.87 35.77 14.15
N GLY A 816 29.06 36.82 13.35
CA GLY A 816 27.98 37.61 12.73
C GLY A 816 27.19 36.88 11.65
N HIS A 817 26.41 35.85 11.99
CA HIS A 817 25.35 35.27 11.17
C HIS A 817 24.05 35.24 12.00
N GLN A 818 23.10 36.10 11.64
CA GLN A 818 21.78 36.17 12.24
C GLN A 818 20.94 34.95 11.82
N ALA A 819 20.76 33.98 12.73
CA ALA A 819 19.65 33.03 12.65
C ALA A 819 18.42 33.65 13.34
N PRO A 820 17.20 33.58 12.77
CA PRO A 820 16.04 34.21 13.38
C PRO A 820 15.33 33.29 14.38
N LEU A 821 14.80 33.95 15.43
CA LEU A 821 13.71 33.55 16.33
C LEU A 821 14.01 32.59 17.50
N ASN A 822 14.44 33.22 18.59
CA ASN A 822 14.29 32.72 19.96
C ASN A 822 12.83 32.67 20.40
N THR A 823 12.54 31.67 21.25
CA THR A 823 11.32 31.39 22.03
C THR A 823 10.20 30.56 21.38
N LEU A 824 10.55 29.36 20.90
CA LEU A 824 9.61 28.23 20.82
C LEU A 824 9.71 27.39 22.10
N ASN A 825 8.86 27.69 23.09
CA ASN A 825 8.32 26.64 23.95
C ASN A 825 7.41 25.77 23.06
N ASN A 826 7.94 24.82 22.28
CA ASN A 826 7.18 23.88 21.45
C ASN A 826 8.10 22.78 20.86
N LYS A 827 7.61 21.54 20.90
CA LYS A 827 8.27 20.27 20.54
C LYS A 827 9.05 20.33 19.20
N MET A 828 10.31 19.90 19.21
CA MET A 828 11.21 19.87 18.05
C MET A 828 10.94 18.64 17.15
N LEU A 829 11.30 18.74 15.85
CA LEU A 829 11.24 17.63 14.90
C LEU A 829 12.31 16.55 15.20
N PRO A 830 12.07 15.28 14.84
CA PRO A 830 12.94 14.16 15.17
C PRO A 830 14.18 14.07 14.26
N SER A 831 15.28 13.59 14.84
CA SER A 831 16.47 13.09 14.13
C SER A 831 16.52 11.58 14.27
N VAL A 832 16.40 10.84 13.15
CA VAL A 832 16.23 9.39 13.17
C VAL A 832 17.56 8.68 12.92
N VAL A 833 17.94 7.78 13.81
CA VAL A 833 19.15 6.96 13.66
C VAL A 833 18.77 5.50 13.59
N ILE A 834 19.22 4.79 12.56
CA ILE A 834 18.94 3.37 12.36
C ILE A 834 20.24 2.59 12.55
N THR A 835 20.16 1.48 13.30
CA THR A 835 21.31 0.59 13.53
C THR A 835 20.88 -0.87 13.42
N SER A 836 21.79 -1.73 12.98
CA SER A 836 21.58 -3.19 12.90
C SER A 836 22.92 -3.91 12.71
N LEU A 837 22.96 -5.22 12.99
CA LEU A 837 24.03 -6.05 12.43
C LEU A 837 23.86 -6.18 10.90
N PRO A 838 24.93 -6.14 10.09
CA PRO A 838 24.84 -6.45 8.66
C PRO A 838 24.16 -7.80 8.41
N GLY A 839 23.35 -7.91 7.36
CA GLY A 839 22.62 -9.15 7.06
C GLY A 839 21.39 -9.44 7.95
N SER A 840 21.03 -8.50 8.84
CA SER A 840 19.78 -8.60 9.62
C SER A 840 18.53 -8.29 8.80
N GLY A 841 18.64 -7.60 7.66
CA GLY A 841 17.52 -7.20 6.80
C GLY A 841 17.00 -5.77 7.04
N ALA A 842 17.74 -4.94 7.77
CA ALA A 842 17.37 -3.56 8.07
C ALA A 842 17.24 -2.68 6.82
N GLU A 843 17.83 -3.07 5.70
CA GLU A 843 17.72 -2.39 4.41
C GLU A 843 16.25 -2.21 3.96
N LEU A 844 15.34 -3.11 4.36
CA LEU A 844 13.91 -2.98 4.05
C LEU A 844 13.31 -1.66 4.55
N ILE A 845 13.78 -1.12 5.68
CA ILE A 845 13.22 0.12 6.24
C ILE A 845 13.48 1.34 5.35
N SER A 846 14.46 1.29 4.44
CA SER A 846 14.73 2.44 3.55
C SER A 846 13.49 2.85 2.76
N TRP A 847 12.58 1.93 2.47
CA TRP A 847 11.34 2.20 1.74
C TRP A 847 10.39 3.12 2.50
N LEU A 848 10.54 3.24 3.84
CA LEU A 848 9.81 4.24 4.62
C LEU A 848 10.32 5.67 4.42
N PHE A 849 11.53 5.83 3.89
CA PHE A 849 12.20 7.12 3.77
C PHE A 849 12.59 7.48 2.33
N HIS A 850 12.49 6.54 1.39
CA HIS A 850 12.83 6.76 -0.02
C HIS A 850 11.76 7.58 -0.75
N GLU A 851 12.20 8.67 -1.40
CA GLU A 851 11.32 9.64 -2.07
C GLU A 851 10.24 10.21 -1.14
N ASN A 852 10.48 10.18 0.17
CA ASN A 852 9.56 10.70 1.17
C ASN A 852 9.89 12.19 1.42
N PRO A 853 8.97 13.13 1.18
CA PRO A 853 9.29 14.56 1.35
C PRO A 853 9.56 14.98 2.80
N ASP A 854 9.16 14.17 3.77
CA ASP A 854 9.38 14.47 5.19
C ASP A 854 10.80 14.09 5.65
N PHE A 855 11.52 13.27 4.88
CA PHE A 855 12.77 12.66 5.30
C PHE A 855 13.84 12.60 4.21
N ILE A 856 15.09 12.82 4.62
CA ILE A 856 16.26 12.50 3.81
C ILE A 856 16.98 11.30 4.39
N TYR A 857 16.91 10.17 3.68
CA TYR A 857 17.57 8.93 4.07
C TYR A 857 19.01 8.83 3.56
N MET A 858 19.91 8.56 4.48
CA MET A 858 21.34 8.43 4.21
C MET A 858 21.90 7.20 4.89
N VAL A 859 22.95 6.66 4.29
CA VAL A 859 23.61 5.44 4.75
C VAL A 859 25.07 5.75 5.05
N ALA A 860 25.51 5.52 6.29
CA ALA A 860 26.88 5.76 6.73
C ALA A 860 27.51 4.50 7.36
N PRO A 861 28.83 4.27 7.17
CA PRO A 861 29.64 4.89 6.13
C PRO A 861 29.19 4.43 4.73
N SER A 862 29.28 5.32 3.75
CA SER A 862 29.14 4.97 2.34
C SER A 862 30.03 5.86 1.48
N ILE A 863 30.13 5.52 0.18
CA ILE A 863 30.83 6.38 -0.78
C ILE A 863 30.24 7.80 -0.87
N TYR A 864 29.01 7.98 -0.39
CA TYR A 864 28.24 9.22 -0.47
C TYR A 864 28.03 9.94 0.86
N ALA A 865 28.07 9.23 2.00
CA ALA A 865 28.05 9.82 3.34
C ALA A 865 29.28 9.32 4.12
N ARG A 866 30.33 10.15 4.14
CA ARG A 866 31.64 9.83 4.74
C ARG A 866 31.69 10.34 6.18
N LEU A 867 32.35 9.58 7.05
CA LEU A 867 32.70 10.06 8.38
C LEU A 867 33.77 11.17 8.29
N PRO A 868 33.79 12.17 9.19
CA PRO A 868 34.77 13.26 9.15
C PRO A 868 36.25 12.80 9.29
N ARG A 869 37.18 13.56 8.67
CA ARG A 869 38.63 13.25 8.63
C ARG A 869 39.37 13.68 9.91
N GLY A 870 40.33 12.84 10.33
CA GLY A 870 41.37 13.17 11.32
C GLY A 870 41.14 12.55 12.71
N ASP A 871 40.21 11.61 12.81
CA ASP A 871 39.63 11.23 14.10
C ASP A 871 40.13 9.87 14.63
N GLY A 872 40.98 9.14 13.89
CA GLY A 872 41.54 7.84 14.32
C GLY A 872 40.51 6.70 14.46
N ILE A 873 39.23 6.94 14.13
CA ILE A 873 38.13 6.00 14.32
C ILE A 873 38.16 4.92 13.22
N GLU A 874 38.79 3.77 13.50
CA GLU A 874 38.65 2.57 12.66
C GLU A 874 37.32 1.86 12.99
N VAL A 875 36.26 2.14 12.22
CA VAL A 875 35.00 1.40 12.36
C VAL A 875 35.08 0.12 11.56
N ASN A 876 35.25 -1.01 12.25
CA ASN A 876 35.13 -2.32 11.62
C ASN A 876 33.74 -2.47 10.97
N PRO A 877 33.66 -2.93 9.71
CA PRO A 877 32.42 -2.97 8.95
C PRO A 877 31.37 -3.95 9.52
N ILE A 878 31.78 -4.89 10.38
CA ILE A 878 30.89 -5.90 10.95
C ILE A 878 30.58 -5.58 12.41
N THR A 879 31.60 -5.29 13.25
CA THR A 879 31.43 -5.29 14.71
C THR A 879 32.42 -4.39 15.44
N ASP A 880 31.98 -3.74 16.51
CA ASP A 880 32.83 -3.05 17.50
C ASP A 880 32.29 -3.38 18.90
N ALA A 881 33.17 -3.47 19.89
CA ALA A 881 32.85 -3.74 21.30
C ALA A 881 33.04 -2.52 22.22
N CYS A 882 33.48 -1.37 21.68
CA CYS A 882 33.64 -0.14 22.47
C CYS A 882 32.33 0.64 22.61
N GLU A 883 32.05 1.09 23.83
CA GLU A 883 30.91 1.94 24.20
C GLU A 883 31.32 3.40 24.38
N TRP A 884 30.50 4.35 23.93
CA TRP A 884 30.75 5.79 24.08
C TRP A 884 29.66 6.45 24.93
N ASN A 885 30.06 7.15 26.01
CA ASN A 885 29.12 7.70 27.01
C ASN A 885 29.18 9.23 27.16
N ASP A 886 30.34 9.90 26.96
CA ASP A 886 30.52 11.34 27.27
C ASP A 886 30.54 12.26 26.03
N SER A 887 29.95 13.46 26.16
CA SER A 887 29.90 14.50 25.11
C SER A 887 31.10 15.44 25.07
N GLU A 888 32.00 15.40 26.06
CA GLU A 888 32.90 16.53 26.38
C GLU A 888 34.41 16.31 26.37
N SER A 889 35.01 15.14 26.08
CA SER A 889 36.49 15.11 26.18
C SER A 889 37.35 14.25 25.25
N LEU A 890 36.84 13.38 24.37
CA LEU A 890 37.76 12.62 23.49
C LEU A 890 37.32 12.35 22.03
N HIS A 891 36.05 12.53 21.68
CA HIS A 891 35.59 12.33 20.29
C HIS A 891 35.59 13.65 19.52
N SER A 892 36.02 13.63 18.25
CA SER A 892 36.35 14.86 17.51
C SER A 892 35.20 15.87 17.44
N VAL A 893 35.55 17.16 17.53
CA VAL A 893 34.63 18.28 17.30
C VAL A 893 33.94 18.16 15.93
N LYS A 894 34.62 17.59 14.93
CA LYS A 894 34.08 17.42 13.58
C LYS A 894 32.99 16.36 13.50
N LEU A 895 33.13 15.23 14.20
CA LEU A 895 32.10 14.19 14.24
C LEU A 895 30.87 14.65 15.03
N LYS A 896 31.10 15.35 16.14
CA LYS A 896 30.02 16.01 16.91
C LYS A 896 29.27 17.02 16.03
N GLN A 897 29.99 17.91 15.34
CA GLN A 897 29.40 18.88 14.41
C GLN A 897 28.65 18.18 13.27
N TRP A 898 29.20 17.11 12.70
CA TRP A 898 28.56 16.35 11.62
C TRP A 898 27.21 15.75 12.06
N VAL A 899 27.14 15.14 13.25
CA VAL A 899 25.86 14.65 13.80
C VAL A 899 24.90 15.80 14.14
N GLN A 900 25.41 16.97 14.56
CA GLN A 900 24.58 18.17 14.79
C GLN A 900 24.05 18.78 13.49
N ASP A 901 24.83 18.79 12.41
CA ASP A 901 24.44 19.33 11.11
C ASP A 901 23.26 18.54 10.53
N MET A 902 23.20 17.23 10.76
CA MET A 902 22.04 16.38 10.41
C MET A 902 20.72 16.92 10.99
N ARG A 903 20.77 17.56 12.17
CA ARG A 903 19.62 18.14 12.84
C ARG A 903 19.32 19.56 12.38
N TRP A 904 20.34 20.41 12.33
CA TRP A 904 20.16 21.86 12.18
C TRP A 904 20.20 22.34 10.73
N SER A 905 20.94 21.63 9.87
CA SER A 905 21.15 22.01 8.48
C SER A 905 21.42 20.78 7.60
N PRO A 906 20.40 20.00 7.21
CA PRO A 906 20.55 18.85 6.31
C PRO A 906 21.28 19.21 5.00
N GLU A 907 21.13 20.44 4.50
CA GLU A 907 21.88 20.94 3.35
C GLU A 907 23.40 21.05 3.62
N LEU A 908 23.79 21.60 4.78
CA LEU A 908 25.21 21.64 5.18
C LEU A 908 25.76 20.25 5.41
N PHE A 909 24.95 19.36 5.99
CA PHE A 909 25.30 17.95 6.12
C PHE A 909 25.55 17.31 4.74
N VAL A 910 24.67 17.53 3.76
CA VAL A 910 24.80 16.98 2.40
C VAL A 910 25.95 17.63 1.59
N SER A 911 26.21 18.92 1.76
CA SER A 911 27.37 19.57 1.13
C SER A 911 28.68 19.02 1.71
N SER A 912 28.76 18.84 3.04
CA SER A 912 29.94 18.28 3.71
C SER A 912 30.32 16.88 3.21
N ILE A 913 29.35 16.10 2.72
CA ILE A 913 29.55 14.73 2.21
C ILE A 913 29.74 14.65 0.67
N THR A 914 29.33 15.66 -0.10
CA THR A 914 29.40 15.64 -1.58
C THR A 914 30.63 16.34 -2.18
N ASP A 915 31.33 17.20 -1.42
CA ASP A 915 32.38 18.11 -1.95
C ASP A 915 33.82 17.57 -2.00
N LYS A 916 34.05 16.24 -1.97
CA LYS A 916 35.43 15.69 -2.00
C LYS A 916 35.66 14.61 -3.06
N ASN A 917 36.55 14.94 -4.00
CA ASN A 917 37.03 14.05 -5.05
C ASN A 917 37.57 12.73 -4.44
N PRO A 918 36.96 11.56 -4.72
CA PRO A 918 37.30 10.28 -4.08
C PRO A 918 38.71 9.75 -4.44
N GLN A 919 39.34 10.27 -5.50
CA GLN A 919 40.63 9.77 -6.00
C GLN A 919 41.87 10.31 -5.29
N SER A 920 41.76 11.35 -4.45
CA SER A 920 42.93 12.04 -3.86
C SER A 920 43.33 11.56 -2.47
N ASP A 921 42.74 10.48 -1.95
CA ASP A 921 42.78 10.15 -0.52
C ASP A 921 43.21 8.69 -0.29
N VAL A 922 44.42 8.45 0.24
CA VAL A 922 45.11 7.13 0.26
C VAL A 922 44.47 6.11 1.22
N HIS A 923 44.10 6.54 2.44
CA HIS A 923 43.40 5.69 3.41
C HIS A 923 41.97 5.37 2.97
N PHE A 924 41.29 6.37 2.40
CA PHE A 924 39.98 6.14 1.78
C PHE A 924 40.10 5.31 0.50
N THR A 925 41.19 5.37 -0.26
CA THR A 925 41.38 4.42 -1.37
C THR A 925 41.50 3.00 -0.84
N GLN A 926 42.14 2.76 0.31
CA GLN A 926 42.14 1.44 0.95
C GLN A 926 40.76 1.00 1.45
N GLU A 927 40.00 1.83 2.16
CA GLU A 927 38.63 1.51 2.58
C GLU A 927 37.66 1.41 1.39
N MET A 928 37.80 2.24 0.36
CA MET A 928 37.06 2.12 -0.90
C MET A 928 37.48 0.88 -1.67
N ILE A 929 38.76 0.49 -1.66
CA ILE A 929 39.22 -0.77 -2.25
C ILE A 929 38.60 -1.91 -1.47
N GLN A 930 38.51 -1.84 -0.15
CA GLN A 930 37.91 -2.86 0.70
C GLN A 930 36.38 -2.91 0.54
N ALA A 931 35.68 -1.78 0.51
CA ALA A 931 34.25 -1.66 0.26
C ALA A 931 33.88 -2.00 -1.19
N LYS A 932 34.71 -1.65 -2.19
CA LYS A 932 34.58 -2.12 -3.58
C LYS A 932 34.93 -3.59 -3.69
N LYS A 933 35.84 -4.14 -2.89
CA LYS A 933 36.21 -5.56 -2.87
C LYS A 933 35.11 -6.38 -2.19
N ILE A 934 34.52 -5.90 -1.10
CA ILE A 934 33.34 -6.46 -0.44
C ILE A 934 32.14 -6.33 -1.38
N GLY A 935 31.88 -5.16 -1.97
CA GLY A 935 30.82 -4.93 -2.94
C GLY A 935 30.96 -5.78 -4.20
N ARG A 936 32.16 -5.88 -4.79
CA ARG A 936 32.47 -6.79 -5.90
C ARG A 936 32.38 -8.25 -5.49
N ARG A 937 32.71 -8.62 -4.25
CA ARG A 937 32.56 -9.99 -3.74
C ARG A 937 31.09 -10.33 -3.51
N LEU A 938 30.28 -9.42 -2.96
CA LEU A 938 28.83 -9.57 -2.81
C LEU A 938 28.14 -9.66 -4.18
N LEU A 939 28.54 -8.81 -5.14
CA LEU A 939 28.08 -8.88 -6.53
C LEU A 939 28.57 -10.17 -7.24
N ALA A 940 29.80 -10.61 -7.01
CA ALA A 940 30.33 -11.86 -7.58
C ALA A 940 29.72 -13.12 -6.97
N VAL A 941 29.31 -13.06 -5.70
CA VAL A 941 28.52 -14.09 -5.01
C VAL A 941 27.09 -14.14 -5.58
N GLN A 942 26.55 -13.00 -6.01
CA GLN A 942 25.30 -12.93 -6.77
C GLN A 942 25.45 -13.41 -8.24
N GLU A 943 26.67 -13.56 -8.78
CA GLU A 943 26.95 -13.79 -10.21
C GLU A 943 27.65 -15.13 -10.59
N GLN A 944 27.72 -16.16 -9.73
CA GLN A 944 28.37 -17.46 -10.08
C GLN A 944 27.38 -18.65 -10.29
N PRO A 945 27.72 -19.68 -11.11
CA PRO A 945 26.85 -20.08 -12.23
C PRO A 945 26.12 -21.44 -12.14
N LYS A 946 25.08 -21.55 -12.98
CA LYS A 946 24.35 -22.75 -13.49
C LYS A 946 23.15 -23.30 -12.70
N ILE A 947 22.10 -22.50 -12.55
CA ILE A 947 20.76 -22.78 -13.13
C ILE A 947 20.23 -21.41 -13.60
N GLU A 948 19.90 -21.28 -14.88
CA GLU A 948 19.49 -20.02 -15.49
C GLU A 948 18.19 -19.51 -14.87
N ASN A 949 18.27 -18.40 -14.15
CA ASN A 949 17.13 -17.52 -13.92
C ASN A 949 17.61 -16.08 -14.15
N LYS A 950 17.81 -15.73 -15.44
CA LYS A 950 18.21 -14.38 -15.88
C LYS A 950 17.28 -13.29 -15.33
N GLU A 951 16.02 -13.61 -15.09
CA GLU A 951 14.98 -12.66 -14.69
C GLU A 951 15.18 -12.04 -13.31
N PHE A 952 15.86 -12.75 -12.40
CA PHE A 952 16.08 -12.27 -11.04
C PHE A 952 17.24 -11.26 -10.95
N ASN A 953 18.02 -11.06 -12.02
CA ASN A 953 19.11 -10.09 -12.05
C ASN A 953 18.68 -8.69 -12.53
N ASP A 954 17.45 -8.55 -13.03
CA ASP A 954 16.95 -7.27 -13.57
C ASP A 954 16.34 -6.34 -12.50
N ILE A 955 15.96 -6.86 -11.33
CA ILE A 955 15.27 -6.11 -10.28
C ILE A 955 16.21 -5.93 -9.09
N ILE A 956 16.96 -4.84 -9.12
CA ILE A 956 17.96 -4.50 -8.11
C ILE A 956 17.36 -3.49 -7.13
N TYR A 957 17.52 -3.74 -5.83
CA TYR A 957 17.28 -2.74 -4.80
C TYR A 957 18.14 -1.49 -5.07
N LYS A 958 17.48 -0.39 -5.43
CA LYS A 958 18.18 0.83 -5.87
C LYS A 958 18.71 1.58 -4.65
N THR A 959 20.01 1.81 -4.63
CA THR A 959 20.66 2.68 -3.64
C THR A 959 20.53 4.15 -4.07
N PHE A 960 20.48 5.05 -3.09
CA PHE A 960 20.46 6.49 -3.34
C PHE A 960 21.75 6.95 -4.05
N SER A 961 21.61 7.82 -5.05
CA SER A 961 22.73 8.53 -5.67
C SER A 961 22.86 9.95 -5.08
N PRO A 962 24.07 10.55 -5.00
CA PRO A 962 24.24 11.93 -4.52
C PRO A 962 23.38 12.94 -5.27
N ASN A 963 23.23 12.75 -6.58
CA ASN A 963 22.39 13.61 -7.40
C ASN A 963 20.92 13.48 -6.99
N SER A 964 20.44 12.25 -6.73
CA SER A 964 19.06 12.07 -6.23
C SER A 964 18.83 12.69 -4.86
N VAL A 965 19.83 12.65 -3.96
CA VAL A 965 19.75 13.27 -2.63
C VAL A 965 19.75 14.80 -2.74
N ARG A 966 20.61 15.36 -3.60
CA ARG A 966 20.65 16.81 -3.85
C ARG A 966 19.34 17.31 -4.46
N SER A 967 18.86 16.66 -5.52
CA SER A 967 17.58 17.03 -6.14
C SER A 967 16.39 16.86 -5.20
N HIS A 968 16.45 15.92 -4.26
CA HIS A 968 15.42 15.77 -3.24
C HIS A 968 15.44 16.95 -2.25
N LEU A 969 16.60 17.40 -1.78
CA LEU A 969 16.71 18.57 -0.90
C LEU A 969 16.36 19.88 -1.59
N GLU A 970 16.73 20.04 -2.87
CA GLU A 970 16.31 21.19 -3.68
C GLU A 970 14.78 21.30 -3.73
N LYS A 971 14.08 20.16 -3.73
CA LYS A 971 12.61 20.09 -3.73
C LYS A 971 12.01 20.17 -2.32
N TYR A 972 12.68 19.61 -1.31
CA TYR A 972 12.21 19.48 0.07
C TYR A 972 13.30 19.93 1.07
N PRO A 973 13.57 21.23 1.18
CA PRO A 973 14.69 21.74 2.00
C PRO A 973 14.52 21.50 3.51
N ASN A 974 13.27 21.36 3.97
CA ASN A 974 12.92 21.13 5.37
C ASN A 974 12.77 19.63 5.73
N ALA A 975 13.19 18.71 4.85
CA ALA A 975 13.17 17.27 5.13
C ALA A 975 14.08 16.91 6.31
N GLN A 976 13.66 15.97 7.16
CA GLN A 976 14.39 15.61 8.38
C GLN A 976 15.42 14.51 8.12
N GLY A 977 16.58 14.62 8.76
CA GLY A 977 17.67 13.66 8.62
C GLY A 977 17.33 12.27 9.13
N VAL A 978 17.57 11.24 8.31
CA VAL A 978 17.54 9.83 8.70
C VAL A 978 18.88 9.18 8.36
N LEU A 979 19.59 8.69 9.37
CA LEU A 979 20.93 8.13 9.21
C LEU A 979 20.95 6.65 9.58
N PHE A 980 21.15 5.80 8.57
CA PHE A 980 21.36 4.38 8.76
C PHE A 980 22.85 4.06 8.89
N PHE A 981 23.27 3.65 10.08
CA PHE A 981 24.62 3.15 10.32
C PHE A 981 24.71 1.66 9.97
N LYS A 982 25.42 1.36 8.88
CA LYS A 982 25.55 -0.02 8.36
C LYS A 982 26.47 -0.92 9.19
N SER A 983 27.43 -0.35 9.91
CA SER A 983 28.31 -1.15 10.77
C SER A 983 27.62 -1.43 12.11
N GLY A 984 27.67 -2.69 12.54
CA GLY A 984 27.13 -3.12 13.84
C GLY A 984 27.71 -2.34 15.03
N GLY A 985 28.92 -1.79 14.89
CA GLY A 985 29.62 -1.07 15.94
C GLY A 985 29.00 0.26 16.36
N TRP A 986 28.17 0.89 15.52
CA TRP A 986 27.48 2.15 15.86
C TRP A 986 26.36 1.97 16.90
N THR A 987 25.91 0.74 17.06
CA THR A 987 24.85 0.38 18.01
C THR A 987 25.25 0.71 19.46
N LEU A 988 26.52 0.49 19.83
CA LEU A 988 27.04 0.79 21.17
C LEU A 988 27.36 2.28 21.41
N LYS A 989 27.25 3.10 20.35
CA LYS A 989 27.53 4.54 20.36
C LYS A 989 26.26 5.37 20.49
N LEU A 990 25.08 4.73 20.56
CA LEU A 990 23.80 5.41 20.72
C LEU A 990 23.72 6.34 21.94
N PRO A 991 24.27 6.01 23.13
CA PRO A 991 24.29 6.95 24.26
C PRO A 991 25.04 8.24 23.96
N TRP A 992 26.20 8.15 23.29
CA TRP A 992 26.92 9.32 22.78
C TRP A 992 26.13 10.09 21.72
N ILE A 993 25.51 9.40 20.75
CA ILE A 993 24.64 10.06 19.76
C ILE A 993 23.50 10.81 20.46
N ASN A 994 22.93 10.23 21.51
CA ASN A 994 21.91 10.84 22.34
C ASN A 994 22.42 12.06 23.11
N SER A 995 23.66 12.06 23.60
CA SER A 995 24.24 13.25 24.25
C SER A 995 24.43 14.42 23.28
N VAL A 996 24.65 14.12 21.98
CA VAL A 996 24.75 15.11 20.91
C VAL A 996 23.37 15.63 20.45
N LEU A 997 22.43 14.72 20.17
CA LEU A 997 21.10 15.05 19.62
C LEU A 997 20.06 15.37 20.71
N LYS A 998 20.32 14.99 21.96
CA LYS A 998 19.44 15.19 23.12
C LYS A 998 18.03 14.64 22.86
N ASN A 999 17.01 15.42 23.22
CA ASN A 999 15.60 15.07 23.13
C ASN A 999 15.05 14.89 21.70
N THR A 1000 15.86 15.09 20.65
CA THR A 1000 15.43 14.87 19.26
C THR A 1000 15.86 13.52 18.70
N LEU A 1001 16.62 12.69 19.44
CA LEU A 1001 17.00 11.37 18.96
C LEU A 1001 15.83 10.39 18.98
N HIS A 1002 15.56 9.78 17.82
CA HIS A 1002 14.69 8.61 17.68
C HIS A 1002 15.49 7.47 17.05
N ALA A 1003 16.04 6.59 17.89
CA ALA A 1003 16.86 5.47 17.50
C ALA A 1003 16.02 4.23 17.20
N ILE A 1004 16.18 3.65 16.01
CA ILE A 1004 15.54 2.41 15.59
C ILE A 1004 16.61 1.32 15.45
N HIS A 1005 16.46 0.24 16.20
CA HIS A 1005 17.37 -0.89 16.13
C HIS A 1005 16.68 -2.13 15.55
N PHE A 1006 17.24 -2.68 14.47
CA PHE A 1006 16.74 -3.90 13.86
C PHE A 1006 17.47 -5.13 14.37
N VAL A 1007 16.68 -6.14 14.72
CA VAL A 1007 17.16 -7.48 15.07
C VAL A 1007 16.45 -8.51 14.20
N ARG A 1008 17.14 -9.62 13.95
CA ARG A 1008 16.63 -10.80 13.25
C ARG A 1008 16.73 -12.02 14.16
N ASP A 1009 15.85 -13.00 14.00
CA ASP A 1009 15.96 -14.29 14.67
C ASP A 1009 17.38 -14.86 14.44
N PRO A 1010 18.10 -15.28 15.50
CA PRO A 1010 19.47 -15.75 15.37
C PRO A 1010 19.59 -16.95 14.42
N ARG A 1011 18.58 -17.81 14.35
CA ARG A 1011 18.57 -18.98 13.46
C ARG A 1011 18.51 -18.53 12.01
N ALA A 1012 17.65 -17.56 11.70
CA ALA A 1012 17.55 -16.96 10.38
C ALA A 1012 18.81 -16.16 10.01
N PHE A 1013 19.38 -15.41 10.95
CA PHE A 1013 20.63 -14.67 10.78
C PHE A 1013 21.80 -15.60 10.44
N VAL A 1014 22.02 -16.65 11.25
CA VAL A 1014 23.09 -17.63 11.00
C VAL A 1014 22.87 -18.37 9.68
N ALA A 1015 21.64 -18.83 9.40
CA ALA A 1015 21.32 -19.50 8.15
C ALA A 1015 21.64 -18.62 6.93
N ASN A 1016 21.26 -17.34 6.96
CA ASN A 1016 21.54 -16.40 5.88
C ASN A 1016 23.05 -16.29 5.59
N TYR A 1017 23.87 -16.21 6.65
CA TYR A 1017 25.33 -16.13 6.50
C TYR A 1017 26.00 -17.41 5.99
N LEU A 1018 25.42 -18.58 6.32
CA LEU A 1018 25.95 -19.90 5.97
C LEU A 1018 25.36 -20.46 4.66
N ARG A 1019 24.37 -19.79 4.07
CA ARG A 1019 23.68 -20.27 2.86
C ARG A 1019 24.68 -20.53 1.74
N LYS A 1020 24.75 -21.78 1.26
CA LYS A 1020 25.75 -22.22 0.28
C LYS A 1020 25.68 -21.48 -1.06
N SER A 1021 24.50 -21.02 -1.47
CA SER A 1021 24.32 -20.24 -2.71
C SER A 1021 24.90 -18.83 -2.61
N GLU A 1022 25.14 -18.30 -1.40
CA GLU A 1022 25.51 -16.90 -1.18
C GLU A 1022 26.66 -16.69 -0.16
N GLU A 1023 27.33 -17.74 0.35
CA GLU A 1023 28.33 -17.77 1.46
C GLU A 1023 28.85 -16.41 2.00
N LEU A 1024 27.97 -15.62 2.64
CA LEU A 1024 28.26 -14.26 3.10
C LEU A 1024 29.34 -14.25 4.17
N TYR A 1025 29.41 -15.31 4.97
CA TYR A 1025 30.45 -15.50 5.98
C TYR A 1025 31.86 -15.35 5.42
N LYS A 1026 32.11 -15.88 4.21
CA LYS A 1026 33.41 -15.75 3.52
C LYS A 1026 33.51 -14.42 2.78
N ALA A 1027 32.42 -13.98 2.14
CA ALA A 1027 32.40 -12.72 1.39
C ALA A 1027 32.73 -11.50 2.28
N MET A 1028 32.21 -11.49 3.50
CA MET A 1028 32.40 -10.46 4.51
C MET A 1028 33.66 -10.67 5.37
N ASP A 1029 34.33 -11.82 5.26
CA ASP A 1029 35.52 -12.18 6.06
C ASP A 1029 35.28 -12.11 7.59
N VAL A 1030 34.13 -12.64 8.03
CA VAL A 1030 33.64 -12.52 9.42
C VAL A 1030 34.69 -12.95 10.45
N LYS A 1031 35.43 -14.03 10.16
CA LYS A 1031 36.47 -14.54 11.05
C LYS A 1031 37.60 -13.53 11.25
N GLN A 1032 38.03 -12.87 10.18
CA GLN A 1032 39.06 -11.84 10.26
C GLN A 1032 38.50 -10.60 10.98
N SER A 1033 37.26 -10.19 10.70
CA SER A 1033 36.63 -9.05 11.39
C SER A 1033 36.49 -9.26 12.90
N ILE A 1034 36.19 -10.48 13.37
CA ILE A 1034 36.16 -10.80 14.82
C ILE A 1034 37.57 -10.72 15.42
N LYS A 1035 38.60 -11.17 14.70
CA LYS A 1035 39.99 -11.04 15.14
C LYS A 1035 40.37 -9.57 15.29
N ASP A 1036 40.11 -8.79 14.25
CA ASP A 1036 40.42 -7.35 14.22
C ASP A 1036 39.67 -6.61 15.33
N LEU A 1037 38.42 -6.98 15.62
CA LEU A 1037 37.67 -6.43 16.77
C LEU A 1037 38.43 -6.63 18.08
N PHE A 1038 38.96 -7.84 18.34
CA PHE A 1038 39.67 -8.09 19.61
C PHE A 1038 41.02 -7.36 19.64
N ASP A 1039 41.78 -7.41 18.55
CA ASP A 1039 43.07 -6.73 18.42
C ASP A 1039 42.95 -5.20 18.56
N GLN A 1040 41.84 -4.61 18.08
CA GLN A 1040 41.51 -3.18 18.24
C GLN A 1040 41.01 -2.88 19.66
N SER A 1041 40.08 -3.68 20.20
CA SER A 1041 39.48 -3.44 21.53
C SER A 1041 40.51 -3.44 22.67
N GLU A 1042 41.60 -4.20 22.53
CA GLU A 1042 42.71 -4.26 23.49
C GLU A 1042 43.59 -2.99 23.45
N LYS A 1043 43.53 -2.20 22.38
CA LYS A 1043 44.29 -0.96 22.20
C LYS A 1043 43.44 0.30 22.35
N SER A 1044 42.22 0.34 21.80
CA SER A 1044 41.47 1.59 21.59
C SER A 1044 40.34 1.86 22.57
N CYS A 1045 39.64 0.85 23.11
CA CYS A 1045 38.51 1.12 24.00
C CYS A 1045 38.94 1.85 25.29
N VAL A 1046 40.21 1.73 25.70
CA VAL A 1046 40.79 2.36 26.91
C VAL A 1046 41.33 3.77 26.63
N ASP A 1047 41.88 4.01 25.44
CA ASP A 1047 42.50 5.29 25.07
C ASP A 1047 41.46 6.37 24.69
N ASP A 1048 40.24 5.98 24.30
CA ASP A 1048 39.16 6.88 23.84
C ASP A 1048 38.11 7.24 24.93
N ASN A 1049 38.38 7.01 26.22
CA ASN A 1049 37.40 7.05 27.32
C ASN A 1049 36.17 6.14 27.08
N GLY A 1050 36.30 5.14 26.20
CA GLY A 1050 35.28 4.14 25.97
C GLY A 1050 35.24 3.08 27.08
N GLN A 1051 34.16 2.31 27.12
CA GLN A 1051 34.10 1.10 27.96
C GLN A 1051 33.98 -0.14 27.08
N TYR A 1052 34.64 -1.21 27.47
CA TYR A 1052 34.52 -2.49 26.79
C TYR A 1052 33.19 -3.16 27.17
N ALA A 1053 32.38 -3.54 26.17
CA ALA A 1053 31.15 -4.27 26.38
C ALA A 1053 31.42 -5.73 26.79
N TRP A 1054 31.20 -6.05 28.07
CA TRP A 1054 31.51 -7.35 28.66
C TRP A 1054 30.78 -8.53 27.99
N GLU A 1055 29.66 -8.30 27.30
CA GLU A 1055 28.94 -9.33 26.54
C GLU A 1055 29.82 -9.98 25.47
N PHE A 1056 30.83 -9.27 24.95
CA PHE A 1056 31.76 -9.76 23.94
C PHE A 1056 32.82 -10.73 24.50
N GLU A 1057 32.98 -10.88 25.82
CA GLU A 1057 33.88 -11.88 26.40
C GLU A 1057 33.45 -13.31 26.06
N LYS A 1058 32.13 -13.55 25.92
CA LYS A 1058 31.61 -14.85 25.46
C LYS A 1058 32.04 -15.15 24.03
N LEU A 1059 31.96 -14.15 23.14
CA LEU A 1059 32.47 -14.26 21.78
C LEU A 1059 33.99 -14.47 21.77
N ARG A 1060 34.73 -13.82 22.67
CA ARG A 1060 36.19 -13.98 22.79
C ARG A 1060 36.57 -15.39 23.22
N ALA A 1061 35.86 -15.96 24.20
CA ALA A 1061 36.04 -17.32 24.64
C ALA A 1061 35.75 -18.32 23.50
N GLU A 1062 34.64 -18.14 22.78
CA GLU A 1062 34.27 -18.98 21.64
C GLU A 1062 35.24 -18.83 20.46
N TYR A 1063 35.77 -17.63 20.20
CA TYR A 1063 36.82 -17.43 19.21
C TYR A 1063 38.10 -18.18 19.59
N ARG A 1064 38.52 -18.19 20.86
CA ARG A 1064 39.72 -18.93 21.29
C ARG A 1064 39.52 -20.45 21.22
N ALA A 1065 38.36 -20.95 21.62
CA ALA A 1065 38.07 -22.38 21.67
C ALA A 1065 37.70 -22.98 20.29
N ASN A 1066 36.89 -22.27 19.51
CA ASN A 1066 36.17 -22.79 18.35
C ASN A 1066 36.33 -21.92 17.08
N LYS A 1067 37.49 -21.28 16.86
CA LYS A 1067 37.77 -20.36 15.71
C LYS A 1067 37.47 -20.87 14.29
N ASN A 1068 37.17 -22.15 14.12
CA ASN A 1068 36.86 -22.75 12.82
C ASN A 1068 35.36 -23.06 12.64
N SER A 1069 34.54 -22.93 13.69
CA SER A 1069 33.09 -23.10 13.59
C SER A 1069 32.41 -21.79 13.23
N ALA A 1070 32.04 -21.61 11.96
CA ALA A 1070 31.33 -20.42 11.48
C ALA A 1070 29.98 -20.24 12.20
N LEU A 1071 29.28 -21.35 12.46
CA LEU A 1071 27.99 -21.36 13.16
C LEU A 1071 28.11 -20.80 14.58
N ARG A 1072 29.04 -21.32 15.39
CA ARG A 1072 29.22 -20.87 16.78
C ARG A 1072 29.68 -19.43 16.86
N LEU A 1073 30.57 -19.00 15.96
CA LEU A 1073 31.05 -17.62 15.90
C LEU A 1073 29.92 -16.65 15.56
N LEU A 1074 29.08 -16.96 14.56
CA LEU A 1074 27.94 -16.11 14.19
C LEU A 1074 26.87 -16.06 15.28
N ALA A 1075 26.54 -17.20 15.90
CA ALA A 1075 25.58 -17.26 17.01
C ALA A 1075 26.08 -16.45 18.22
N SER A 1076 27.34 -16.63 18.60
CA SER A 1076 27.95 -15.89 19.70
C SER A 1076 28.04 -14.40 19.40
N LEU A 1077 28.34 -14.04 18.14
CA LEU A 1077 28.37 -12.66 17.72
C LEU A 1077 27.00 -11.99 17.84
N TRP A 1078 25.96 -12.64 17.31
CA TRP A 1078 24.59 -12.16 17.43
C TRP A 1078 24.19 -11.99 18.90
N ALA A 1079 24.50 -12.97 19.75
CA ALA A 1079 24.15 -12.94 21.17
C ALA A 1079 24.89 -11.83 21.94
N SER A 1080 26.19 -11.66 21.71
CA SER A 1080 26.99 -10.62 22.35
C SER A 1080 26.52 -9.21 21.94
N HIS A 1081 26.31 -8.99 20.65
CA HIS A 1081 25.87 -7.70 20.12
C HIS A 1081 24.46 -7.33 20.58
N THR A 1082 23.51 -8.26 20.41
CA THR A 1082 22.11 -8.06 20.77
C THR A 1082 21.93 -7.93 22.29
N GLY A 1083 22.72 -8.65 23.09
CA GLY A 1083 22.75 -8.49 24.54
C GLY A 1083 23.23 -7.10 24.96
N ALA A 1084 24.32 -6.62 24.37
CA ALA A 1084 24.90 -5.31 24.69
C ALA A 1084 23.96 -4.15 24.34
N ILE A 1085 23.27 -4.19 23.19
CA ILE A 1085 22.29 -3.16 22.85
C ILE A 1085 21.07 -3.17 23.75
N LEU A 1086 20.57 -4.34 24.17
CA LEU A 1086 19.43 -4.40 25.09
C LEU A 1086 19.77 -3.80 26.46
N ARG A 1087 21.03 -3.91 26.90
CA ARG A 1087 21.53 -3.18 28.06
C ARG A 1087 21.63 -1.68 27.76
N LYS A 1088 22.31 -1.28 26.68
CA LYS A 1088 22.51 0.15 26.37
C LYS A 1088 21.24 0.92 26.06
N ALA A 1089 20.21 0.25 25.57
CA ALA A 1089 18.90 0.84 25.39
C ALA A 1089 18.30 1.36 26.70
N SER A 1090 18.65 0.81 27.87
CA SER A 1090 18.19 1.34 29.16
C SER A 1090 18.84 2.66 29.56
N ASP A 1091 19.98 3.01 28.95
CA ASP A 1091 20.69 4.27 29.20
C ASP A 1091 20.08 5.43 28.41
N LEU A 1092 19.18 5.13 27.46
CA LEU A 1092 18.50 6.12 26.63
C LEU A 1092 17.19 6.62 27.28
N PRO A 1093 16.80 7.87 27.05
CA PRO A 1093 15.52 8.38 27.53
C PRO A 1093 14.33 7.54 27.07
N ILE A 1094 13.28 7.48 27.90
CA ILE A 1094 12.03 6.79 27.56
C ILE A 1094 11.49 7.38 26.24
N GLY A 1095 11.26 6.51 25.27
CA GLY A 1095 10.74 6.90 23.95
C GLY A 1095 11.81 7.27 22.92
N ALA A 1096 13.10 7.31 23.27
CA ALA A 1096 14.20 7.59 22.33
C ALA A 1096 14.71 6.35 21.58
N PHE A 1097 14.32 5.14 22.01
CA PHE A 1097 14.75 3.87 21.40
C PHE A 1097 13.57 2.97 21.05
N LYS A 1098 13.60 2.40 19.84
CA LYS A 1098 12.63 1.39 19.36
C LYS A 1098 13.38 0.19 18.78
N LEU A 1099 13.18 -0.97 19.40
CA LEU A 1099 13.56 -2.24 18.80
C LEU A 1099 12.47 -2.71 17.81
N VAL A 1100 12.92 -3.19 16.66
CA VAL A 1100 12.07 -3.74 15.58
C VAL A 1100 12.64 -5.08 15.14
N LYS A 1101 11.79 -6.11 15.07
CA LYS A 1101 12.16 -7.39 14.47
C LYS A 1101 11.87 -7.34 12.97
N VAL A 1102 12.77 -7.86 12.16
CA VAL A 1102 12.54 -7.90 10.70
C VAL A 1102 11.38 -8.83 10.35
N GLU A 1103 11.16 -9.87 11.15
CA GLU A 1103 10.03 -10.78 11.03
C GLU A 1103 8.69 -10.03 11.17
N ASP A 1104 8.59 -9.12 12.15
CA ASP A 1104 7.38 -8.29 12.35
C ASP A 1104 7.17 -7.31 11.18
N LEU A 1105 8.26 -6.78 10.61
CA LEU A 1105 8.20 -5.87 9.45
C LEU A 1105 7.66 -6.57 8.20
N VAL A 1106 7.77 -7.89 8.11
CA VAL A 1106 7.35 -8.65 6.92
C VAL A 1106 6.00 -9.32 7.13
N MET A 1107 5.76 -9.90 8.31
CA MET A 1107 4.46 -10.52 8.62
C MET A 1107 3.38 -9.47 8.87
N GLU A 1108 3.72 -8.41 9.61
CA GLU A 1108 2.80 -7.35 10.03
C GLU A 1108 3.28 -5.98 9.54
N SER A 1109 3.64 -5.88 8.25
CA SER A 1109 4.29 -4.71 7.64
C SER A 1109 3.61 -3.37 7.94
N GLU A 1110 2.29 -3.28 7.78
CA GLU A 1110 1.51 -2.07 8.07
C GLU A 1110 1.61 -1.66 9.54
N LYS A 1111 1.24 -2.57 10.45
CA LYS A 1111 1.29 -2.32 11.89
C LYS A 1111 2.70 -1.96 12.37
N THR A 1112 3.73 -2.61 11.83
CA THR A 1112 5.13 -2.33 12.17
C THR A 1112 5.57 -0.97 11.65
N ALA A 1113 5.20 -0.60 10.41
CA ALA A 1113 5.47 0.72 9.84
C ALA A 1113 4.76 1.84 10.62
N GLU A 1114 3.49 1.64 10.98
CA GLU A 1114 2.75 2.56 11.83
C GLU A 1114 3.40 2.70 13.21
N ALA A 1115 3.89 1.60 13.80
CA ALA A 1115 4.59 1.65 15.09
C ALA A 1115 5.92 2.41 15.00
N ILE A 1116 6.64 2.30 13.88
CA ILE A 1116 7.85 3.06 13.59
C ILE A 1116 7.54 4.55 13.44
N HIS A 1117 6.58 4.93 12.59
CA HIS A 1117 6.20 6.33 12.40
C HIS A 1117 5.57 6.95 13.65
N ARG A 1118 4.83 6.15 14.41
CA ARG A 1118 4.38 6.51 15.76
C ARG A 1118 5.59 6.85 16.62
N HIS A 1119 6.61 5.99 16.70
CA HIS A 1119 7.83 6.28 17.46
C HIS A 1119 8.56 7.55 16.99
N ILE A 1120 8.66 7.78 15.67
CA ILE A 1120 9.32 8.96 15.09
C ILE A 1120 8.52 10.24 15.35
N GLY A 1121 7.19 10.17 15.40
CA GLY A 1121 6.31 11.32 15.60
C GLY A 1121 5.99 12.12 14.33
N ILE A 1122 6.22 11.53 13.14
CA ILE A 1122 5.87 12.11 11.82
C ILE A 1122 4.90 11.15 11.10
N PRO A 1123 3.88 11.66 10.39
CA PRO A 1123 2.89 10.84 9.70
C PRO A 1123 3.48 9.82 8.72
N LEU A 1124 2.85 8.65 8.63
CA LEU A 1124 3.12 7.67 7.58
C LEU A 1124 2.22 7.97 6.37
N ARG A 1125 2.83 8.13 5.19
CA ARG A 1125 2.09 8.31 3.93
C ARG A 1125 1.63 6.95 3.37
N PRO A 1126 0.41 6.83 2.83
CA PRO A 1126 -0.07 5.61 2.19
C PRO A 1126 0.87 5.09 1.09
N THR A 1127 1.39 5.97 0.24
CA THR A 1127 2.31 5.58 -0.85
C THR A 1127 3.68 5.11 -0.37
N THR A 1128 4.13 5.61 0.79
CA THR A 1128 5.34 5.12 1.46
C THR A 1128 5.11 3.72 2.04
N LEU A 1129 3.97 3.50 2.69
CA LEU A 1129 3.58 2.19 3.21
C LEU A 1129 3.47 1.16 2.09
N GLN A 1130 2.85 1.52 0.97
CA GLN A 1130 2.75 0.70 -0.24
C GLN A 1130 4.10 0.15 -0.68
N LYS A 1131 5.12 1.02 -0.84
CA LYS A 1131 6.46 0.64 -1.27
C LYS A 1131 7.12 -0.35 -0.30
N LEU A 1132 6.95 -0.14 1.02
CA LEU A 1132 7.47 -1.05 2.02
C LEU A 1132 6.80 -2.43 1.94
N ILE A 1133 5.47 -2.49 1.91
CA ILE A 1133 4.75 -3.77 1.85
C ILE A 1133 5.09 -4.49 0.54
N GLN A 1134 5.18 -3.77 -0.58
CA GLN A 1134 5.60 -4.33 -1.86
C GLN A 1134 6.99 -4.94 -1.76
N ALA A 1135 7.96 -4.23 -1.16
CA ALA A 1135 9.31 -4.74 -0.95
C ALA A 1135 9.37 -5.94 0.00
N ALA A 1136 8.52 -5.96 1.04
CA ALA A 1136 8.51 -7.00 2.07
C ALA A 1136 7.76 -8.28 1.66
N LYS A 1137 6.72 -8.16 0.82
CA LYS A 1137 5.78 -9.26 0.54
C LYS A 1137 5.80 -9.79 -0.89
N SER A 1138 6.12 -8.97 -1.90
CA SER A 1138 6.03 -9.40 -3.30
C SER A 1138 7.04 -10.47 -3.70
N SER A 1139 8.11 -10.68 -2.91
CA SER A 1139 9.26 -11.53 -3.26
C SER A 1139 10.02 -11.05 -4.52
N VAL A 1140 9.74 -9.84 -5.01
CA VAL A 1140 10.32 -9.32 -6.25
C VAL A 1140 11.65 -8.59 -6.00
N TYR A 1141 11.83 -7.95 -4.84
CA TYR A 1141 13.01 -7.15 -4.53
C TYR A 1141 14.11 -7.99 -3.86
N LYS A 1142 15.31 -8.00 -4.44
CA LYS A 1142 16.51 -8.59 -3.82
C LYS A 1142 17.23 -7.61 -2.90
N LEU A 1143 17.60 -8.06 -1.70
CA LEU A 1143 18.35 -7.23 -0.75
C LEU A 1143 19.88 -7.36 -0.95
N PRO A 1144 20.69 -6.38 -0.50
CA PRO A 1144 22.15 -6.42 -0.68
C PRO A 1144 22.86 -7.62 0.00
N TYR A 1145 22.28 -8.17 1.07
CA TYR A 1145 22.86 -9.24 1.89
C TYR A 1145 21.97 -10.48 1.95
N GLU A 1146 20.96 -10.60 1.09
CA GLU A 1146 20.02 -11.72 1.10
C GLU A 1146 19.23 -11.81 -0.22
N LEU A 1147 18.71 -12.99 -0.53
CA LEU A 1147 17.64 -13.20 -1.51
C LEU A 1147 16.40 -12.32 -1.23
N ALA A 1148 15.42 -12.36 -2.14
CA ALA A 1148 14.19 -11.59 -1.97
C ALA A 1148 13.42 -12.00 -0.70
N TYR A 1149 12.96 -11.00 0.06
CA TYR A 1149 12.22 -11.23 1.31
C TYR A 1149 10.74 -11.50 1.02
N SER A 1150 10.15 -12.45 1.74
CA SER A 1150 8.72 -12.81 1.68
C SER A 1150 8.27 -13.51 2.97
N GLU A 1151 6.96 -13.69 3.17
CA GLU A 1151 6.45 -14.52 4.27
C GLU A 1151 7.08 -15.93 4.27
N ARG A 1152 7.38 -16.47 3.07
CA ARG A 1152 8.02 -17.78 2.92
C ARG A 1152 9.50 -17.77 3.30
N SER A 1153 10.17 -16.60 3.29
CA SER A 1153 11.60 -16.50 3.56
C SER A 1153 11.94 -16.50 5.06
N ILE A 1154 11.01 -16.08 5.91
CA ILE A 1154 11.21 -15.97 7.37
C ILE A 1154 11.57 -17.32 8.00
N ASP A 1155 10.90 -18.38 7.56
CA ASP A 1155 11.09 -19.74 8.09
C ASP A 1155 12.04 -20.60 7.25
N LEU A 1156 12.76 -20.03 6.27
CA LEU A 1156 13.67 -20.80 5.40
C LEU A 1156 14.74 -21.55 6.20
N TRP A 1157 15.22 -20.96 7.30
CA TRP A 1157 16.22 -21.57 8.17
C TRP A 1157 15.78 -22.95 8.72
N ARG A 1158 14.47 -23.21 8.85
CA ARG A 1158 13.94 -24.53 9.27
C ARG A 1158 14.27 -25.64 8.28
N ARG A 1159 14.48 -25.29 7.01
CA ARG A 1159 14.85 -26.23 5.93
C ARG A 1159 16.35 -26.23 5.66
N GLU A 1160 17.03 -25.12 5.94
CA GLU A 1160 18.46 -24.93 5.66
C GLU A 1160 19.37 -25.44 6.79
N LEU A 1161 18.91 -25.39 8.04
CA LEU A 1161 19.64 -25.85 9.22
C LEU A 1161 19.11 -27.20 9.70
N ASN A 1162 20.00 -28.09 10.14
CA ASN A 1162 19.60 -29.35 10.77
C ASN A 1162 19.30 -29.17 12.27
N THR A 1163 18.70 -30.19 12.89
CA THR A 1163 18.26 -30.14 14.30
C THR A 1163 19.41 -29.86 15.28
N GLU A 1164 20.61 -30.40 15.03
CA GLU A 1164 21.79 -30.20 15.88
C GLU A 1164 22.25 -28.74 15.80
N GLN A 1165 22.34 -28.19 14.59
CA GLN A 1165 22.68 -26.78 14.34
C GLN A 1165 21.68 -25.82 15.00
N ILE A 1166 20.38 -26.11 14.89
CA ILE A 1166 19.33 -25.31 15.55
C ILE A 1166 19.51 -25.36 17.06
N THR A 1167 19.73 -26.55 17.63
CA THR A 1167 19.93 -26.74 19.07
C THR A 1167 21.15 -25.96 19.56
N GLU A 1168 22.25 -26.01 18.83
CA GLU A 1168 23.49 -25.30 19.17
C GLU A 1168 23.30 -23.78 19.15
N ILE A 1169 22.61 -23.23 18.14
CA ILE A 1169 22.26 -21.79 18.08
C ILE A 1169 21.37 -21.41 19.27
N GLU A 1170 20.34 -22.21 19.58
CA GLU A 1170 19.41 -21.94 20.69
C GLU A 1170 20.09 -22.04 22.07
N GLN A 1171 21.12 -22.88 22.22
CA GLN A 1171 21.93 -22.94 23.44
C GLN A 1171 22.76 -21.67 23.64
N ILE A 1172 23.41 -21.17 22.58
CA ILE A 1172 24.24 -19.96 22.64
C ILE A 1172 23.39 -18.70 22.80
N CYS A 1173 22.37 -18.52 21.95
CA CYS A 1173 21.56 -17.31 21.87
C CYS A 1173 20.37 -17.29 22.85
N GLY A 1174 20.07 -18.43 23.47
CA GLY A 1174 18.84 -18.67 24.22
C GLY A 1174 18.44 -17.62 25.25
N PRO A 1175 19.34 -17.10 26.10
CA PRO A 1175 18.99 -16.06 27.07
C PRO A 1175 18.46 -14.79 26.40
N VAL A 1176 19.15 -14.30 25.37
CA VAL A 1176 18.77 -13.08 24.63
C VAL A 1176 17.52 -13.32 23.78
N MET A 1177 17.39 -14.51 23.18
CA MET A 1177 16.17 -14.92 22.48
C MET A 1177 14.93 -14.82 23.36
N THR A 1178 15.06 -15.26 24.62
CA THR A 1178 13.94 -15.24 25.58
C THR A 1178 13.54 -13.82 25.93
N GLN A 1179 14.51 -12.91 26.11
CA GLN A 1179 14.26 -11.49 26.35
C GLN A 1179 13.56 -10.81 25.18
N LEU A 1180 13.87 -11.21 23.94
CA LEU A 1180 13.20 -10.72 22.72
C LEU A 1180 11.88 -11.44 22.42
N GLY A 1181 11.51 -12.47 23.17
CA GLY A 1181 10.28 -13.26 22.94
C GLY A 1181 10.34 -14.22 21.75
N TYR A 1182 11.53 -14.66 21.33
CA TYR A 1182 11.67 -15.76 20.36
C TYR A 1182 11.43 -17.12 21.04
N VAL A 1183 10.62 -17.98 20.40
CA VAL A 1183 10.31 -19.33 20.90
C VAL A 1183 11.38 -20.33 20.45
N ARG A 1184 11.86 -21.16 21.39
CA ARG A 1184 12.81 -22.25 21.13
C ARG A 1184 12.08 -23.50 20.63
N GLU A 1185 12.50 -24.09 19.52
CA GLU A 1185 11.89 -25.28 18.93
C GLU A 1185 12.20 -26.53 19.77
N THR A 1186 13.40 -26.60 20.37
CA THR A 1186 13.88 -27.76 21.14
C THR A 1186 13.14 -28.03 22.46
N LYS A 1187 12.28 -27.11 22.92
CA LYS A 1187 11.41 -27.31 24.09
C LYS A 1187 10.09 -28.03 23.77
N SER A 1188 9.81 -28.37 22.50
CA SER A 1188 8.53 -28.95 22.05
C SER A 1188 8.52 -30.46 21.78
N MET A 1189 9.65 -31.16 21.95
CA MET A 1189 9.66 -32.63 21.94
C MET A 1189 9.52 -33.16 23.38
N PRO A 1190 8.46 -33.93 23.71
CA PRO A 1190 8.44 -34.67 24.95
C PRO A 1190 9.61 -35.65 24.92
N VAL A 1191 10.48 -35.54 25.92
CA VAL A 1191 11.44 -36.59 26.24
C VAL A 1191 10.60 -37.77 26.69
N ASN A 1192 10.48 -38.79 25.84
CA ASN A 1192 10.01 -40.10 26.28
C ASN A 1192 11.03 -40.62 27.31
N GLU A 1193 10.65 -40.56 28.59
CA GLU A 1193 11.25 -41.38 29.63
C GLU A 1193 10.80 -42.83 29.43
N THR A 1194 11.81 -43.70 29.27
CA THR A 1194 11.82 -45.18 29.34
C THR A 1194 11.05 -45.98 28.31
#